data_AF-A0A496XIH3-F1
#
_entry.id   AF-A0A496XIH3-F1
#
_cell.length_a   1.000
_cell.length_b   1.000
_cell.length_c   1.000
_cell.angle_alpha   90.00
_cell.angle_beta   90.00
_cell.angle_gamma   90.00
#
_symmetry.space_group_name_H-M   'P 1'
#
loop_
_entity.id
_entity.type
_entity.pdbx_description
1 polymer ?
#
loop_
_entity_poly.entity_id
_entity_poly.type
_entity_poly.pdbx_seq_one_letter_code
_entity_poly.pdbx_strand_id
1 'polypeptide(L)'
;MELEMKGFIRAITLALFTVTPQAFSEDEMRDFYAEPGMNPFKTSAGQDVTENIDPFSGNVQLSYVDLSIPGNGGLDINIFRYYNLPQSSPGYANPFGYGWTMHFGRITIGSGHASQLCGAGLVPGGDTQDNPSIEMPSGGRELLVHSSALNDGTYITKSNWKAQCIDPTDYTRGIVATAPDGTAYYMREYVFMQGEDGPAGQAAPTVQTWLTNQIVDPYGNTLDLTYLSVASGMKLVTRVDASDGRQVTFDYLDANNSPVTAGSMNARLSTIKANGQTWEYQYAPFSGGATGWGFVDHYELTAVVRPDGTRWNYAYGSVVTEPDYQRLIAVTYPTGGKVNYSYQRIRPYLPSPDFTIFAIKTKTQSNPGHAVGTWSYEFHPGSVDFADLGVQPLPENAGRMADFTRITTPVGVEHIYHVGYWALVGTHDILWEMGLKIRHQYLALDPADGSLSLVRSISNSWSFRAISDEVYRGGILSDLWDSRVYTAQIASQNIVLDGYGYTTQYSNYDAFGNPGTITQYSIYPTENGNRITDTSYQNNTVNWFIGLPEIAAVSQDGAVIGTVSRTYNEMGRLQSEDRFGVTTLYAYTPLGDLAEVTDARGYTTNYSNYFRGTAQLKELPDGSRLSSVVNNTGSVASKITASGHITSFTYDGLNRLTGIDYPLGSDVTIDWNATGKALWRGAYQESVDWDGFGREIRLTRRDQISGDSYSRTFDYDESGRKIFASDVNSASGIGWEYDVIGRTIRTINQDGTSKSVVHEGAHRELHRDENSNVVDYRYQVYGAPENRYLNWAIAPEGVGTRISRDAYGNITGVFQGGLDPDNPAQYLGYTQFFGYNNRLQLTSIDSPADIGLTTYGRDILGNVISRQIGASDATGYIYDPMSRVESVDYPGAAPGISYSYDADGRVKAISNSNATRTYNYNENGNLVSEDIAIGGASYSLAYTLDDLDHLSMLTYPSGRTLDYAPDALGRAKQAMPYLSGVSYHPDGSLRQLAYANGRIADFTRTTTNRMDTITVAGLVGLDYDYDAAGNVTAIQDSRNPSTNRSMSYDELHRLKSVDAGWGTSVYVYDAYSNLTQKSDPSRANRSQYYQYLGLMLDRISYDGAAAQRAFSYDDYGNISYSDDIIYDVFTG
;
A
#
# COMPACT_ATOMS: atom_id res chain seq x y z
N MET A 1 -4.18 -13.30 -10.40
CA MET A 1 -3.69 -12.32 -11.39
C MET A 1 -4.87 -11.53 -11.97
N GLU A 2 -5.59 -10.77 -11.13
CA GLU A 2 -6.81 -10.03 -11.52
C GLU A 2 -6.99 -8.74 -10.68
N LEU A 3 -5.89 -8.23 -10.12
CA LEU A 3 -5.85 -7.08 -9.18
C LEU A 3 -4.99 -5.91 -9.68
N GLU A 4 -4.11 -6.11 -10.66
CA GLU A 4 -3.19 -5.06 -11.14
C GLU A 4 -3.84 -4.10 -12.17
N MET A 5 -5.00 -4.46 -12.73
CA MET A 5 -5.71 -3.63 -13.74
C MET A 5 -6.65 -2.56 -13.14
N LYS A 6 -6.85 -2.52 -11.82
CA LYS A 6 -7.42 -1.36 -11.11
C LYS A 6 -6.34 -0.57 -10.32
N GLY A 7 -5.07 -0.92 -10.52
CA GLY A 7 -3.91 -0.42 -9.76
C GLY A 7 -3.25 0.84 -10.31
N PHE A 8 -4.02 1.83 -10.78
CA PHE A 8 -3.49 3.16 -11.16
C PHE A 8 -4.12 4.28 -10.32
N ILE A 9 -4.05 4.13 -9.00
CA ILE A 9 -4.33 5.21 -8.05
C ILE A 9 -3.26 6.29 -8.23
N ARG A 10 -3.60 7.37 -8.95
CA ARG A 10 -2.74 8.54 -9.16
C ARG A 10 -2.58 9.32 -7.86
N ALA A 11 -1.59 8.97 -7.04
CA ALA A 11 -1.15 9.79 -5.91
C ALA A 11 -0.04 10.75 -6.35
N ILE A 12 -0.32 12.05 -6.40
CA ILE A 12 0.67 13.12 -6.61
C ILE A 12 0.42 14.25 -5.58
N THR A 13 1.49 14.74 -4.97
CA THR A 13 1.52 15.88 -4.04
C THR A 13 2.66 16.80 -4.49
N LEU A 14 2.43 18.12 -4.58
CA LEU A 14 3.28 19.02 -5.40
C LEU A 14 3.13 20.49 -4.95
N ALA A 15 3.94 20.99 -3.99
CA ALA A 15 3.72 22.24 -3.19
C ALA A 15 4.06 23.60 -3.83
N LEU A 16 3.32 24.74 -3.56
CA LEU A 16 3.74 26.19 -3.57
C LEU A 16 2.77 27.44 -3.80
N PHE A 17 3.17 28.61 -3.23
CA PHE A 17 2.95 30.10 -3.48
C PHE A 17 1.75 30.88 -2.85
N THR A 18 1.72 32.18 -2.38
CA THR A 18 2.61 33.44 -2.52
C THR A 18 2.68 34.57 -1.38
N VAL A 19 3.58 35.63 -1.40
CA VAL A 19 3.58 36.92 -0.54
C VAL A 19 4.22 38.24 -1.14
N THR A 20 4.06 39.41 -0.45
CA THR A 20 3.56 40.70 -0.99
C THR A 20 3.87 42.06 -0.20
N PRO A 21 2.96 43.11 -0.16
CA PRO A 21 2.89 45.17 -0.55
C PRO A 21 3.00 45.93 -1.97
N GLN A 22 2.02 46.62 -2.69
CA GLN A 22 0.64 47.25 -2.48
C GLN A 22 -0.19 47.64 -3.75
N ALA A 23 -1.56 47.60 -3.88
CA ALA A 23 -2.77 47.09 -3.15
C ALA A 23 -3.96 46.78 -4.16
N PHE A 24 -5.27 46.42 -3.93
CA PHE A 24 -6.28 46.34 -2.81
C PHE A 24 -7.52 45.43 -3.21
N SER A 25 -8.62 45.37 -2.42
CA SER A 25 -9.97 44.72 -2.61
C SER A 25 -10.08 43.19 -2.42
N GLU A 26 -11.22 42.70 -1.89
CA GLU A 26 -11.41 41.35 -1.31
C GLU A 26 -12.24 40.35 -2.18
N ASP A 27 -12.20 39.06 -1.81
CA ASP A 27 -13.03 37.91 -2.25
C ASP A 27 -12.74 37.11 -3.54
N GLU A 28 -11.47 36.83 -3.81
CA GLU A 28 -11.09 35.69 -4.69
C GLU A 28 -9.97 34.83 -4.04
N MET A 29 -9.32 33.92 -4.76
CA MET A 29 -8.22 33.09 -4.22
C MET A 29 -6.98 33.93 -3.86
N ARG A 30 -6.95 34.44 -2.63
CA ARG A 30 -6.12 35.58 -2.24
C ARG A 30 -5.58 35.52 -0.80
N ASP A 31 -5.55 34.32 -0.19
CA ASP A 31 -4.78 34.07 1.03
C ASP A 31 -4.34 32.60 1.15
N PHE A 32 -3.04 32.40 1.31
CA PHE A 32 -2.38 31.09 1.45
C PHE A 32 -2.52 30.50 2.83
N TYR A 33 -3.00 31.29 3.79
CA TYR A 33 -3.34 30.85 5.12
C TYR A 33 -4.83 30.46 5.26
N ALA A 34 -5.66 30.65 4.22
CA ALA A 34 -7.11 30.38 4.24
C ALA A 34 -7.68 29.54 3.06
N GLU A 35 -6.82 28.89 2.26
CA GLU A 35 -7.26 28.10 1.10
C GLU A 35 -8.26 26.97 1.47
N PRO A 36 -9.40 26.86 0.76
CA PRO A 36 -10.38 25.79 1.00
C PRO A 36 -10.02 24.49 0.27
N GLY A 37 -10.29 23.38 0.97
CA GLY A 37 -10.13 22.02 0.48
C GLY A 37 -8.69 21.54 0.40
N MET A 38 -8.52 20.26 0.05
CA MET A 38 -7.20 19.65 -0.07
C MET A 38 -6.44 20.30 -1.22
N ASN A 39 -5.59 21.26 -0.88
CA ASN A 39 -4.63 21.80 -1.81
C ASN A 39 -3.59 20.70 -2.06
N PRO A 40 -3.49 20.09 -3.26
CA PRO A 40 -2.49 19.04 -3.55
C PRO A 40 -1.06 19.59 -3.42
N PHE A 41 -0.94 20.92 -3.33
CA PHE A 41 0.28 21.60 -3.04
C PHE A 41 0.73 21.38 -1.57
N LYS A 42 -0.10 21.64 -0.55
CA LYS A 42 0.40 21.57 0.84
C LYS A 42 0.52 20.14 1.37
N THR A 43 1.43 19.94 2.31
CA THR A 43 1.63 18.62 2.94
C THR A 43 0.70 18.42 4.13
N SER A 44 0.22 17.19 4.34
CA SER A 44 -0.66 16.85 5.45
C SER A 44 0.11 16.37 6.70
N ALA A 45 -0.45 16.65 7.88
CA ALA A 45 -0.03 16.13 9.19
C ALA A 45 -1.14 15.32 9.90
N GLY A 46 -2.06 14.73 9.11
CA GLY A 46 -3.12 13.84 9.60
C GLY A 46 -2.61 12.44 9.96
N GLN A 47 -3.39 11.71 10.74
CA GLN A 47 -3.10 10.29 11.09
C GLN A 47 -4.10 9.31 10.45
N ASP A 48 -5.27 9.80 10.03
CA ASP A 48 -6.34 9.02 9.40
C ASP A 48 -6.46 9.42 7.92
N VAL A 49 -6.79 8.48 7.02
CA VAL A 49 -6.89 8.73 5.56
C VAL A 49 -7.97 9.79 5.20
N THR A 50 -8.90 10.06 6.12
CA THR A 50 -9.99 11.04 5.98
C THR A 50 -9.70 12.39 6.64
N GLU A 51 -8.52 12.60 7.23
CA GLU A 51 -8.15 13.83 7.95
C GLU A 51 -6.89 14.46 7.33
N ASN A 52 -6.98 15.73 6.95
CA ASN A 52 -5.84 16.55 6.57
C ASN A 52 -5.71 17.72 7.56
N ILE A 53 -4.53 17.88 8.14
CA ILE A 53 -4.16 19.06 8.93
C ILE A 53 -2.97 19.70 8.22
N ASP A 54 -3.17 20.91 7.71
CA ASP A 54 -2.12 21.68 7.06
C ASP A 54 -1.16 22.26 8.13
N PRO A 55 0.13 21.86 8.19
CA PRO A 55 1.07 22.36 9.18
C PRO A 55 1.60 23.77 8.84
N PHE A 56 1.21 24.37 7.71
CA PHE A 56 1.52 25.76 7.39
C PHE A 56 0.44 26.72 7.94
N SER A 57 -0.83 26.52 7.58
CA SER A 57 -1.95 27.35 8.07
C SER A 57 -2.58 26.86 9.38
N GLY A 58 -2.47 25.58 9.71
CA GLY A 58 -3.25 24.95 10.77
C GLY A 58 -4.71 24.67 10.39
N ASN A 59 -5.11 24.83 9.11
CA ASN A 59 -6.43 24.47 8.61
C ASN A 59 -6.69 22.96 8.83
N VAL A 60 -7.84 22.65 9.42
CA VAL A 60 -8.32 21.27 9.62
C VAL A 60 -9.36 20.96 8.56
N GLN A 61 -9.07 19.92 7.78
CA GLN A 61 -9.89 19.48 6.67
C GLN A 61 -10.25 18.01 6.85
N LEU A 62 -11.51 17.65 6.59
CA LEU A 62 -11.95 16.26 6.58
C LEU A 62 -12.52 15.93 5.21
N SER A 63 -12.31 14.71 4.73
CA SER A 63 -12.84 14.25 3.45
C SER A 63 -13.41 12.85 3.57
N TYR A 64 -14.65 12.67 3.13
CA TYR A 64 -15.39 11.41 3.15
C TYR A 64 -15.96 11.12 1.75
N VAL A 65 -15.86 9.86 1.33
CA VAL A 65 -16.66 9.33 0.21
C VAL A 65 -17.91 8.70 0.80
N ASP A 66 -19.05 9.38 0.69
CA ASP A 66 -20.32 8.85 1.19
C ASP A 66 -20.89 7.82 0.21
N LEU A 67 -20.68 7.98 -1.10
CA LEU A 67 -21.17 7.04 -2.10
C LEU A 67 -20.21 6.95 -3.29
N SER A 68 -19.95 5.73 -3.75
CA SER A 68 -19.21 5.45 -4.98
C SER A 68 -19.98 4.41 -5.79
N ILE A 69 -20.16 4.64 -7.10
CA ILE A 69 -20.82 3.70 -8.01
C ILE A 69 -19.96 3.57 -9.29
N PRO A 70 -19.25 2.45 -9.45
CA PRO A 70 -18.39 2.21 -10.61
C PRO A 70 -19.11 2.33 -11.96
N GLY A 71 -18.43 2.87 -12.97
CA GLY A 71 -18.93 3.09 -14.32
C GLY A 71 -18.12 2.35 -15.37
N ASN A 72 -18.77 2.05 -16.50
CA ASN A 72 -18.05 1.66 -17.72
C ASN A 72 -17.13 2.81 -18.19
N GLY A 73 -16.01 2.48 -18.83
CA GLY A 73 -14.93 3.41 -19.17
C GLY A 73 -14.07 3.88 -17.98
N GLY A 74 -14.58 3.76 -16.75
CA GLY A 74 -13.98 4.31 -15.53
C GLY A 74 -14.59 5.64 -15.07
N LEU A 75 -15.68 6.12 -15.69
CA LEU A 75 -16.40 7.32 -15.26
C LEU A 75 -17.30 7.01 -14.05
N ASP A 76 -16.69 6.92 -12.87
CA ASP A 76 -17.34 6.56 -11.61
C ASP A 76 -18.13 7.74 -11.00
N ILE A 77 -19.34 7.48 -10.47
CA ILE A 77 -20.05 8.49 -9.66
C ILE A 77 -19.50 8.42 -8.25
N ASN A 78 -18.72 9.43 -7.86
CA ASN A 78 -18.16 9.56 -6.51
C ASN A 78 -18.75 10.80 -5.82
N ILE A 79 -19.32 10.60 -4.64
CA ILE A 79 -19.94 11.63 -3.80
C ILE A 79 -18.98 11.97 -2.66
N PHE A 80 -18.26 13.06 -2.82
CA PHE A 80 -17.38 13.61 -1.79
C PHE A 80 -18.16 14.56 -0.88
N ARG A 81 -17.92 14.43 0.43
CA ARG A 81 -18.31 15.38 1.46
C ARG A 81 -17.08 15.80 2.23
N TYR A 82 -16.79 17.10 2.21
CA TYR A 82 -15.61 17.65 2.84
C TYR A 82 -15.98 18.75 3.84
N TYR A 83 -15.20 18.81 4.92
CA TYR A 83 -15.19 19.88 5.91
C TYR A 83 -13.92 20.71 5.74
N ASN A 84 -14.02 22.03 5.86
CA ASN A 84 -12.90 22.95 6.01
C ASN A 84 -13.08 23.77 7.29
N LEU A 85 -11.98 24.13 7.96
CA LEU A 85 -12.02 24.97 9.15
C LEU A 85 -12.46 26.41 8.79
N PRO A 86 -13.65 26.89 9.21
CA PRO A 86 -14.15 28.19 8.77
C PRO A 86 -13.33 29.34 9.37
N GLN A 87 -12.85 30.22 8.50
CA GLN A 87 -11.99 31.34 8.84
C GLN A 87 -12.78 32.60 9.22
N SER A 88 -14.00 32.75 8.70
CA SER A 88 -14.92 33.84 8.98
C SER A 88 -15.90 33.55 10.13
N SER A 89 -16.88 34.45 10.31
CA SER A 89 -18.17 34.12 10.92
C SER A 89 -19.11 33.46 9.88
N PRO A 90 -20.13 32.70 10.29
CA PRO A 90 -21.08 32.08 9.37
C PRO A 90 -21.99 33.12 8.68
N GLY A 91 -21.74 33.36 7.39
CA GLY A 91 -22.50 34.30 6.56
C GLY A 91 -23.91 33.81 6.20
N TYR A 92 -24.06 33.05 5.12
CA TYR A 92 -25.37 32.60 4.60
C TYR A 92 -25.70 31.12 4.90
N ALA A 93 -26.98 30.76 4.73
CA ALA A 93 -27.48 29.40 4.95
C ALA A 93 -26.89 28.41 3.93
N ASN A 94 -26.01 27.52 4.41
CA ASN A 94 -25.40 26.44 3.62
C ASN A 94 -26.21 25.14 3.76
N PRO A 95 -26.66 24.50 2.67
CA PRO A 95 -27.49 23.28 2.72
C PRO A 95 -26.76 22.01 3.19
N PHE A 96 -25.43 22.05 3.31
CA PHE A 96 -24.60 20.94 3.82
C PHE A 96 -24.16 21.14 5.28
N GLY A 97 -24.45 22.30 5.88
CA GLY A 97 -24.05 22.68 7.24
C GLY A 97 -22.77 23.51 7.29
N TYR A 98 -22.54 24.24 8.38
CA TYR A 98 -21.39 25.16 8.47
C TYR A 98 -20.03 24.44 8.40
N GLY A 99 -19.13 24.97 7.57
CA GLY A 99 -17.84 24.38 7.20
C GLY A 99 -17.91 23.16 6.28
N TRP A 100 -19.09 22.62 5.98
CA TRP A 100 -19.27 21.44 5.12
C TRP A 100 -19.71 21.81 3.70
N THR A 101 -19.28 21.01 2.73
CA THR A 101 -19.54 21.25 1.30
C THR A 101 -19.55 19.96 0.49
N MET A 102 -20.34 19.95 -0.59
CA MET A 102 -20.47 18.85 -1.55
C MET A 102 -20.79 19.43 -2.94
N HIS A 103 -19.99 19.13 -3.97
CA HIS A 103 -20.23 19.55 -5.35
C HIS A 103 -19.43 18.70 -6.35
N PHE A 104 -19.73 18.85 -7.65
CA PHE A 104 -19.14 18.07 -8.75
C PHE A 104 -18.15 18.91 -9.57
N GLY A 105 -17.34 19.71 -8.89
CA GLY A 105 -16.61 20.81 -9.50
C GLY A 105 -17.47 22.09 -9.63
N ARG A 106 -16.83 23.26 -9.61
CA ARG A 106 -17.44 24.57 -9.92
C ARG A 106 -16.35 25.60 -10.23
N ILE A 107 -16.71 26.67 -10.93
CA ILE A 107 -15.85 27.85 -11.13
C ILE A 107 -16.51 29.07 -10.48
N THR A 108 -15.71 29.89 -9.79
CA THR A 108 -16.15 31.09 -9.05
C THR A 108 -15.28 32.29 -9.40
N ILE A 109 -15.89 33.49 -9.46
CA ILE A 109 -15.22 34.77 -9.75
C ILE A 109 -15.95 35.91 -9.02
N GLY A 110 -15.27 37.01 -8.70
CA GLY A 110 -15.89 38.20 -8.12
C GLY A 110 -16.98 38.77 -9.03
N SER A 111 -18.11 39.23 -8.48
CA SER A 111 -19.27 39.60 -9.30
C SER A 111 -19.05 40.82 -10.19
N GLY A 112 -18.07 41.69 -9.85
CA GLY A 112 -17.64 42.80 -10.69
C GLY A 112 -16.81 42.36 -11.91
N HIS A 113 -16.18 41.18 -11.82
CA HIS A 113 -15.20 40.66 -12.78
C HIS A 113 -15.77 39.56 -13.69
N ALA A 114 -16.98 39.09 -13.42
CA ALA A 114 -17.62 38.00 -14.16
C ALA A 114 -17.73 38.18 -15.69
N SER A 115 -17.76 39.42 -16.19
CA SER A 115 -17.71 39.71 -17.63
C SER A 115 -16.33 39.47 -18.27
N GLN A 116 -15.27 39.35 -17.47
CA GLN A 116 -13.90 39.08 -17.89
C GLN A 116 -13.67 37.57 -18.11
N LEU A 117 -14.46 36.70 -17.45
CA LEU A 117 -14.43 35.23 -17.56
C LEU A 117 -14.34 34.72 -19.02
N CYS A 118 -15.03 35.39 -19.94
CA CYS A 118 -14.97 35.13 -21.38
C CYS A 118 -14.78 36.44 -22.18
N GLY A 119 -14.01 37.39 -21.63
CA GLY A 119 -13.82 38.71 -22.22
C GLY A 119 -12.91 38.67 -23.44
N ALA A 120 -13.39 39.17 -24.58
CA ALA A 120 -12.58 39.37 -25.80
C ALA A 120 -11.60 40.56 -25.65
N GLY A 121 -10.69 40.45 -24.70
CA GLY A 121 -9.85 41.54 -24.20
C GLY A 121 -8.66 41.06 -23.37
N LEU A 122 -7.98 40.00 -23.83
CA LEU A 122 -6.68 39.58 -23.29
C LEU A 122 -5.73 40.79 -23.26
N VAL A 123 -5.34 41.22 -22.06
CA VAL A 123 -4.28 42.22 -21.87
C VAL A 123 -3.00 41.46 -21.53
N PRO A 124 -1.96 41.46 -22.39
CA PRO A 124 -0.63 40.99 -21.99
C PRO A 124 -0.12 41.86 -20.85
N GLY A 125 0.16 41.26 -19.68
CA GLY A 125 0.38 42.01 -18.43
C GLY A 125 -0.91 42.40 -17.69
N GLY A 126 -2.01 41.68 -17.90
CA GLY A 126 -3.18 41.70 -17.03
C GLY A 126 -2.86 41.21 -15.61
N ASP A 127 -3.75 41.50 -14.66
CA ASP A 127 -3.56 41.23 -13.24
C ASP A 127 -4.49 40.09 -12.81
N THR A 128 -3.96 39.12 -12.05
CA THR A 128 -4.77 37.99 -11.57
C THR A 128 -5.80 38.36 -10.50
N GLN A 129 -5.83 39.62 -10.05
CA GLN A 129 -6.88 40.15 -9.15
C GLN A 129 -8.28 40.22 -9.78
N ASP A 130 -8.46 39.76 -11.03
CA ASP A 130 -9.76 39.67 -11.68
C ASP A 130 -10.04 38.23 -12.17
N ASN A 131 -9.26 37.22 -11.74
CA ASN A 131 -9.25 35.89 -12.35
C ASN A 131 -10.15 34.85 -11.64
N PRO A 132 -10.85 34.00 -12.41
CA PRO A 132 -11.67 32.93 -11.84
C PRO A 132 -10.84 31.86 -11.14
N SER A 133 -11.45 31.18 -10.16
CA SER A 133 -10.91 29.97 -9.53
C SER A 133 -11.79 28.76 -9.82
N ILE A 134 -11.17 27.58 -9.96
CA ILE A 134 -11.84 26.28 -10.05
C ILE A 134 -11.76 25.56 -8.70
N GLU A 135 -12.90 25.08 -8.22
CA GLU A 135 -12.95 24.05 -7.17
C GLU A 135 -13.13 22.69 -7.85
N MET A 136 -12.26 21.74 -7.50
CA MET A 136 -12.32 20.34 -7.94
C MET A 136 -13.37 19.56 -7.10
N PRO A 137 -13.94 18.44 -7.60
CA PRO A 137 -14.88 17.62 -6.82
C PRO A 137 -14.34 17.08 -5.48
N SER A 138 -13.01 17.03 -5.32
CA SER A 138 -12.30 16.73 -4.07
C SER A 138 -12.27 17.88 -3.06
N GLY A 139 -12.90 19.01 -3.38
CA GLY A 139 -13.00 20.23 -2.58
C GLY A 139 -11.82 21.20 -2.72
N GLY A 140 -10.67 20.75 -3.22
CA GLY A 140 -9.49 21.61 -3.41
C GLY A 140 -9.70 22.67 -4.50
N ARG A 141 -9.23 23.90 -4.23
CA ARG A 141 -9.40 25.06 -5.13
C ARG A 141 -8.06 25.51 -5.76
N GLU A 142 -8.06 25.81 -7.05
CA GLU A 142 -6.92 26.38 -7.79
C GLU A 142 -7.35 27.60 -8.62
N LEU A 143 -6.44 28.56 -8.80
CA LEU A 143 -6.68 29.74 -9.65
C LEU A 143 -6.47 29.41 -11.13
N LEU A 144 -7.32 29.95 -11.99
CA LEU A 144 -7.21 29.84 -13.45
C LEU A 144 -6.45 31.05 -14.01
N VAL A 145 -5.43 30.78 -14.83
CA VAL A 145 -4.52 31.80 -15.37
C VAL A 145 -4.27 31.54 -16.87
N HIS A 146 -4.17 32.57 -17.70
CA HIS A 146 -4.08 32.42 -19.15
C HIS A 146 -2.75 31.75 -19.57
N SER A 147 -2.83 30.61 -20.25
CA SER A 147 -1.65 29.78 -20.51
C SER A 147 -0.67 30.42 -21.49
N SER A 148 0.51 30.83 -21.01
CA SER A 148 1.59 31.34 -21.86
C SER A 148 2.19 30.27 -22.77
N ALA A 149 2.03 28.99 -22.40
CA ALA A 149 2.44 27.84 -23.22
C ALA A 149 1.52 27.58 -24.43
N LEU A 150 0.25 27.99 -24.37
CA LEU A 150 -0.72 27.86 -25.48
C LEU A 150 -0.91 29.16 -26.26
N ASN A 151 -0.95 30.30 -25.56
CA ASN A 151 -1.10 31.65 -26.11
C ASN A 151 -2.33 31.82 -27.03
N ASP A 152 -3.44 31.12 -26.71
CA ASP A 152 -4.69 31.09 -27.47
C ASP A 152 -5.91 31.61 -26.67
N GLY A 153 -5.67 32.12 -25.45
CA GLY A 153 -6.70 32.55 -24.50
C GLY A 153 -7.19 31.47 -23.53
N THR A 154 -6.74 30.22 -23.66
CA THR A 154 -7.05 29.13 -22.73
C THR A 154 -6.54 29.42 -21.32
N TYR A 155 -7.36 29.14 -20.31
CA TYR A 155 -6.90 29.11 -18.91
C TYR A 155 -6.23 27.77 -18.57
N ILE A 156 -5.22 27.82 -17.70
CA ILE A 156 -4.57 26.67 -17.08
C ILE A 156 -4.48 26.88 -15.55
N THR A 157 -4.36 25.80 -14.78
CA THR A 157 -4.02 25.87 -13.33
C THR A 157 -2.60 25.36 -13.04
N LYS A 158 -2.15 25.49 -11.79
CA LYS A 158 -0.84 24.96 -11.35
C LYS A 158 -0.74 23.43 -11.50
N SER A 159 -1.84 22.69 -11.29
CA SER A 159 -1.96 21.24 -11.58
C SER A 159 -2.26 20.89 -13.04
N ASN A 160 -2.06 21.84 -13.97
CA ASN A 160 -2.34 21.69 -15.40
C ASN A 160 -3.81 21.34 -15.75
N TRP A 161 -4.82 21.71 -14.95
CA TRP A 161 -6.21 21.69 -15.44
C TRP A 161 -6.38 22.75 -16.53
N LYS A 162 -7.13 22.45 -17.59
CA LYS A 162 -7.53 23.42 -18.62
C LYS A 162 -8.86 24.08 -18.24
N ALA A 163 -9.11 25.31 -18.69
CA ALA A 163 -10.48 25.80 -18.87
C ALA A 163 -10.64 26.69 -20.12
N GLN A 164 -11.76 26.54 -20.82
CA GLN A 164 -12.10 27.28 -22.05
C GLN A 164 -13.59 27.64 -22.08
N CYS A 165 -13.91 28.88 -22.45
CA CYS A 165 -15.29 29.34 -22.57
C CYS A 165 -16.08 28.60 -23.67
N ILE A 166 -17.34 28.30 -23.39
CA ILE A 166 -18.24 27.63 -24.34
C ILE A 166 -18.61 28.57 -25.50
N ASP A 167 -18.68 29.87 -25.23
CA ASP A 167 -18.79 30.93 -26.22
C ASP A 167 -17.81 32.06 -25.84
N PRO A 168 -16.73 32.29 -26.62
CA PRO A 168 -15.76 33.37 -26.36
C PRO A 168 -16.31 34.81 -26.51
N THR A 169 -17.62 34.97 -26.71
CA THR A 169 -18.31 36.27 -26.76
C THR A 169 -19.45 36.41 -25.74
N ASP A 170 -19.80 35.32 -25.04
CA ASP A 170 -20.95 35.27 -24.11
C ASP A 170 -20.64 34.41 -22.88
N TYR A 171 -20.11 35.06 -21.83
CA TYR A 171 -19.80 34.41 -20.55
C TYR A 171 -21.01 33.77 -19.86
N THR A 172 -22.24 34.14 -20.24
CA THR A 172 -23.46 33.50 -19.70
C THR A 172 -23.66 32.08 -20.21
N ARG A 173 -22.94 31.65 -21.27
CA ARG A 173 -22.89 30.25 -21.71
C ARG A 173 -22.08 29.34 -20.80
N GLY A 174 -21.25 29.91 -19.93
CA GLY A 174 -20.36 29.19 -19.04
C GLY A 174 -19.11 28.63 -19.73
N ILE A 175 -18.45 27.71 -19.02
CA ILE A 175 -17.07 27.32 -19.26
C ILE A 175 -16.93 25.79 -19.20
N VAL A 176 -15.95 25.24 -19.93
CA VAL A 176 -15.56 23.83 -19.83
C VAL A 176 -14.21 23.77 -19.16
N ALA A 177 -14.12 23.09 -18.01
CA ALA A 177 -12.83 22.71 -17.43
C ALA A 177 -12.43 21.31 -17.91
N THR A 178 -11.14 21.02 -18.07
CA THR A 178 -10.65 19.70 -18.48
C THR A 178 -9.51 19.26 -17.56
N ALA A 179 -9.66 18.11 -16.91
CA ALA A 179 -8.63 17.53 -16.07
C ALA A 179 -7.44 16.98 -16.91
N PRO A 180 -6.23 16.81 -16.33
CA PRO A 180 -5.05 16.25 -17.02
C PRO A 180 -5.19 14.81 -17.59
N ASP A 181 -6.35 14.16 -17.43
CA ASP A 181 -6.74 12.88 -18.02
C ASP A 181 -7.81 13.03 -19.13
N GLY A 182 -8.05 14.25 -19.60
CA GLY A 182 -9.04 14.58 -20.62
C GLY A 182 -10.50 14.65 -20.12
N THR A 183 -10.79 14.36 -18.86
CA THR A 183 -12.17 14.42 -18.33
C THR A 183 -12.68 15.86 -18.33
N ALA A 184 -13.79 16.12 -19.03
CA ALA A 184 -14.36 17.44 -19.24
C ALA A 184 -15.54 17.72 -18.30
N TYR A 185 -15.54 18.89 -17.66
CA TYR A 185 -16.55 19.38 -16.73
C TYR A 185 -17.21 20.61 -17.34
N TYR A 186 -18.43 20.47 -17.85
CA TYR A 186 -19.21 21.56 -18.42
C TYR A 186 -19.94 22.31 -17.31
N MET A 187 -19.46 23.52 -17.02
CA MET A 187 -19.96 24.39 -15.97
C MET A 187 -20.86 25.46 -16.59
N ARG A 188 -22.13 25.11 -16.80
CA ARG A 188 -23.16 25.98 -17.42
C ARG A 188 -24.22 26.47 -16.43
N GLU A 189 -24.34 25.83 -15.26
CA GLU A 189 -25.42 26.14 -14.32
C GLU A 189 -25.04 27.35 -13.46
N TYR A 190 -25.51 28.52 -13.87
CA TYR A 190 -25.16 29.82 -13.30
C TYR A 190 -25.92 30.13 -11.99
N VAL A 191 -25.20 30.65 -10.99
CA VAL A 191 -25.75 31.10 -9.72
C VAL A 191 -24.97 32.29 -9.14
N PHE A 192 -25.70 33.30 -8.67
CA PHE A 192 -25.15 34.31 -7.77
C PHE A 192 -25.06 33.73 -6.37
N MET A 193 -23.85 33.75 -5.79
CA MET A 193 -23.63 33.47 -4.38
C MET A 193 -23.12 34.75 -3.71
N GLN A 194 -23.35 34.88 -2.40
CA GLN A 194 -22.49 35.75 -1.59
C GLN A 194 -21.36 34.89 -1.05
N GLY A 195 -20.17 35.49 -0.89
CA GLY A 195 -19.02 34.85 -0.30
C GLY A 195 -19.22 34.53 1.18
N GLU A 196 -18.15 34.08 1.81
CA GLU A 196 -18.07 34.10 3.26
C GLU A 196 -17.79 35.55 3.70
N ASP A 197 -18.28 36.00 4.87
CA ASP A 197 -18.05 37.39 5.30
C ASP A 197 -16.55 37.67 5.46
N GLY A 198 -16.10 38.79 4.86
CA GLY A 198 -14.72 39.25 4.97
C GLY A 198 -14.31 39.63 6.40
N PRO A 199 -13.07 40.11 6.61
CA PRO A 199 -12.55 40.50 7.91
C PRO A 199 -13.51 41.44 8.67
N ALA A 200 -13.70 41.14 9.97
CA ALA A 200 -14.82 41.60 10.79
C ALA A 200 -15.12 43.11 10.68
N GLY A 201 -16.14 43.45 9.88
CA GLY A 201 -16.55 44.83 9.61
C GLY A 201 -16.86 45.14 8.15
N GLN A 202 -16.42 44.28 7.22
CA GLN A 202 -16.82 44.33 5.81
C GLN A 202 -18.01 43.38 5.55
N ALA A 203 -18.75 43.61 4.47
CA ALA A 203 -19.93 42.82 4.11
C ALA A 203 -19.55 41.77 3.05
N ALA A 204 -20.04 40.53 3.21
CA ALA A 204 -19.90 39.43 2.26
C ALA A 204 -19.95 39.92 0.79
N PRO A 205 -18.82 39.86 0.07
CA PRO A 205 -18.79 40.21 -1.34
C PRO A 205 -19.67 39.26 -2.16
N THR A 206 -20.04 39.69 -3.37
CA THR A 206 -20.84 38.86 -4.27
C THR A 206 -19.93 38.14 -5.24
N VAL A 207 -20.14 36.83 -5.42
CA VAL A 207 -19.40 36.00 -6.37
C VAL A 207 -20.37 35.38 -7.37
N GLN A 208 -19.94 35.27 -8.62
CA GLN A 208 -20.67 34.57 -9.67
C GLN A 208 -20.06 33.18 -9.85
N THR A 209 -20.93 32.17 -9.84
CA THR A 209 -20.53 30.77 -9.78
C THR A 209 -21.19 30.00 -10.92
N TRP A 210 -20.40 29.17 -11.60
CA TRP A 210 -20.86 28.19 -12.58
C TRP A 210 -20.65 26.79 -12.00
N LEU A 211 -21.75 26.06 -11.78
CA LEU A 211 -21.73 24.69 -11.30
C LEU A 211 -21.65 23.73 -12.50
N THR A 212 -20.95 22.60 -12.32
CA THR A 212 -20.91 21.52 -13.31
C THR A 212 -22.31 20.96 -13.55
N ASN A 213 -22.84 21.14 -14.76
CA ASN A 213 -24.14 20.59 -15.17
C ASN A 213 -23.99 19.26 -15.92
N GLN A 214 -22.79 18.95 -16.41
CA GLN A 214 -22.47 17.74 -17.16
C GLN A 214 -20.96 17.44 -17.05
N ILE A 215 -20.60 16.21 -16.74
CA ILE A 215 -19.22 15.66 -16.85
C ILE A 215 -19.20 14.70 -18.04
N VAL A 216 -18.13 14.72 -18.83
CA VAL A 216 -17.93 13.83 -19.98
C VAL A 216 -16.51 13.30 -19.96
N ASP A 217 -16.33 11.98 -20.07
CA ASP A 217 -14.99 11.38 -20.20
C ASP A 217 -14.51 11.41 -21.67
N PRO A 218 -13.22 11.16 -21.96
CA PRO A 218 -12.69 11.16 -23.33
C PRO A 218 -13.33 10.13 -24.28
N TYR A 219 -14.13 9.19 -23.77
CA TYR A 219 -14.76 8.10 -24.50
C TYR A 219 -16.27 8.36 -24.74
N GLY A 220 -16.77 9.51 -24.28
CA GLY A 220 -18.15 9.95 -24.49
C GLY A 220 -19.16 9.41 -23.48
N ASN A 221 -18.71 8.79 -22.38
CA ASN A 221 -19.60 8.52 -21.24
C ASN A 221 -19.92 9.85 -20.54
N THR A 222 -21.15 10.02 -20.05
CA THR A 222 -21.60 11.26 -19.39
C THR A 222 -22.10 11.02 -17.98
N LEU A 223 -21.94 12.04 -17.12
CA LEU A 223 -22.72 12.24 -15.90
C LEU A 223 -23.45 13.58 -16.03
N ASP A 224 -24.77 13.56 -16.10
CA ASP A 224 -25.62 14.73 -16.29
C ASP A 224 -26.29 15.13 -14.97
N LEU A 225 -26.22 16.42 -14.59
CA LEU A 225 -26.60 16.91 -13.28
C LEU A 225 -27.81 17.85 -13.35
N THR A 226 -28.86 17.52 -12.59
CA THR A 226 -30.10 18.30 -12.49
C THR A 226 -30.08 19.16 -11.23
N TYR A 227 -30.35 20.46 -11.39
CA TYR A 227 -30.40 21.43 -10.30
C TYR A 227 -31.81 21.99 -10.07
N LEU A 228 -32.17 22.18 -8.79
CA LEU A 228 -33.35 22.94 -8.36
C LEU A 228 -32.92 24.35 -7.94
N SER A 229 -33.46 25.38 -8.60
CA SER A 229 -33.45 26.75 -8.08
C SER A 229 -34.49 26.91 -6.98
N VAL A 230 -34.10 27.53 -5.87
CA VAL A 230 -34.98 27.93 -4.75
C VAL A 230 -35.09 29.46 -4.66
N ALA A 231 -36.02 29.98 -3.83
CA ALA A 231 -36.39 31.40 -3.82
C ALA A 231 -35.28 32.35 -3.31
N SER A 232 -34.29 31.83 -2.60
CA SER A 232 -33.06 32.53 -2.21
C SER A 232 -32.00 32.62 -3.32
N GLY A 233 -32.24 31.99 -4.48
CA GLY A 233 -31.31 31.94 -5.61
C GLY A 233 -30.40 30.71 -5.62
N MET A 234 -30.27 29.98 -4.50
CA MET A 234 -29.42 28.78 -4.42
C MET A 234 -29.80 27.72 -5.48
N LYS A 235 -28.79 26.96 -5.92
CA LYS A 235 -28.92 25.80 -6.80
C LYS A 235 -28.61 24.54 -5.99
N LEU A 236 -29.56 23.63 -5.92
CA LEU A 236 -29.41 22.35 -5.20
C LEU A 236 -29.32 21.23 -6.23
N VAL A 237 -28.26 20.44 -6.23
CA VAL A 237 -28.18 19.24 -7.09
C VAL A 237 -29.23 18.25 -6.58
N THR A 238 -30.23 17.89 -7.39
CA THR A 238 -31.31 16.97 -6.99
C THR A 238 -31.15 15.59 -7.59
N ARG A 239 -30.44 15.48 -8.73
CA ARG A 239 -30.21 14.22 -9.43
C ARG A 239 -28.92 14.25 -10.24
N VAL A 240 -28.23 13.12 -10.28
CA VAL A 240 -27.16 12.81 -11.23
C VAL A 240 -27.58 11.56 -11.99
N ASP A 241 -27.59 11.61 -13.31
CA ASP A 241 -27.79 10.48 -14.21
C ASP A 241 -26.49 10.17 -14.95
N ALA A 242 -26.21 8.90 -15.23
CA ALA A 242 -25.10 8.50 -16.10
C ALA A 242 -25.60 7.96 -17.45
N SER A 243 -24.77 8.07 -18.49
CA SER A 243 -25.02 7.46 -19.81
C SER A 243 -25.23 5.94 -19.76
N ASP A 244 -24.67 5.24 -18.77
CA ASP A 244 -24.87 3.80 -18.50
C ASP A 244 -26.03 3.50 -17.52
N GLY A 245 -26.93 4.47 -17.31
CA GLY A 245 -28.18 4.29 -16.57
C GLY A 245 -28.02 4.21 -15.04
N ARG A 246 -26.88 4.59 -14.47
CA ARG A 246 -26.79 4.87 -13.02
C ARG A 246 -27.58 6.14 -12.70
N GLN A 247 -28.14 6.20 -11.49
CA GLN A 247 -28.80 7.39 -10.98
C GLN A 247 -28.50 7.55 -9.49
N VAL A 248 -28.25 8.79 -9.08
CA VAL A 248 -28.19 9.21 -7.67
C VAL A 248 -29.17 10.37 -7.47
N THR A 249 -30.01 10.29 -6.45
CA THR A 249 -30.98 11.35 -6.10
C THR A 249 -30.68 11.96 -4.73
N PHE A 250 -30.93 13.26 -4.60
CA PHE A 250 -30.61 14.08 -3.44
C PHE A 250 -31.89 14.80 -2.98
N ASP A 251 -32.38 14.45 -1.79
CA ASP A 251 -33.56 15.06 -1.18
C ASP A 251 -33.15 16.18 -0.22
N TYR A 252 -33.97 17.24 -0.14
CA TYR A 252 -33.72 18.40 0.72
C TYR A 252 -34.96 18.79 1.54
N LEU A 253 -34.75 19.30 2.75
CA LEU A 253 -35.78 19.81 3.67
C LEU A 253 -35.61 21.30 3.98
N ASP A 254 -36.72 22.02 4.09
CA ASP A 254 -36.76 23.45 4.41
C ASP A 254 -36.70 23.72 5.92
N ALA A 255 -36.75 24.99 6.35
CA ALA A 255 -36.79 25.38 7.77
C ALA A 255 -37.94 24.72 8.58
N ASN A 256 -39.03 24.33 7.92
CA ASN A 256 -40.20 23.68 8.52
C ASN A 256 -40.14 22.14 8.47
N ASN A 257 -38.99 21.57 8.08
CA ASN A 257 -38.81 20.14 7.78
C ASN A 257 -39.79 19.59 6.70
N SER A 258 -40.19 20.44 5.76
CA SER A 258 -40.97 20.06 4.57
C SER A 258 -40.06 19.89 3.35
N PRO A 259 -40.42 19.07 2.34
CA PRO A 259 -39.64 18.94 1.10
C PRO A 259 -39.44 20.28 0.41
N VAL A 260 -38.21 20.56 -0.02
CA VAL A 260 -37.84 21.83 -0.65
C VAL A 260 -38.50 21.99 -2.02
N THR A 261 -38.96 23.20 -2.30
CA THR A 261 -39.55 23.60 -3.59
C THR A 261 -38.91 24.88 -4.11
N ALA A 262 -39.21 25.26 -5.36
CA ALA A 262 -38.74 26.54 -5.91
C ALA A 262 -39.22 27.79 -5.12
N GLY A 263 -40.25 27.66 -4.28
CA GLY A 263 -40.72 28.73 -3.38
C GLY A 263 -40.07 28.73 -1.99
N SER A 264 -39.30 27.70 -1.62
CA SER A 264 -38.59 27.63 -0.35
C SER A 264 -37.43 28.64 -0.32
N MET A 265 -37.16 29.27 0.83
CA MET A 265 -35.99 30.14 1.00
C MET A 265 -34.74 29.35 1.42
N ASN A 266 -34.92 28.40 2.35
CA ASN A 266 -33.83 27.63 2.95
C ASN A 266 -33.95 26.16 2.57
N ALA A 267 -32.81 25.47 2.57
CA ALA A 267 -32.70 24.05 2.29
C ALA A 267 -31.59 23.43 3.15
N ARG A 268 -31.76 22.15 3.50
CA ARG A 268 -30.73 21.26 4.04
C ARG A 268 -30.80 19.94 3.29
N LEU A 269 -29.67 19.36 2.91
CA LEU A 269 -29.64 17.99 2.41
C LEU A 269 -30.26 17.07 3.47
N SER A 270 -31.08 16.09 3.08
CA SER A 270 -31.71 15.17 4.03
C SER A 270 -31.37 13.72 3.72
N THR A 271 -31.39 13.31 2.45
CA THR A 271 -30.87 12.00 2.03
C THR A 271 -30.19 12.01 0.68
N ILE A 272 -29.19 11.16 0.51
CA ILE A 272 -28.66 10.74 -0.80
C ILE A 272 -29.02 9.28 -1.02
N LYS A 273 -29.56 8.95 -2.20
CA LYS A 273 -30.10 7.63 -2.53
C LYS A 273 -29.61 7.13 -3.88
N ALA A 274 -29.20 5.87 -3.93
CA ALA A 274 -28.88 5.15 -5.17
C ALA A 274 -28.88 3.63 -4.91
N ASN A 275 -29.28 2.83 -5.89
CA ASN A 275 -29.19 1.35 -5.83
C ASN A 275 -29.80 0.68 -4.57
N GLY A 276 -30.77 1.33 -3.91
CA GLY A 276 -31.36 0.88 -2.63
C GLY A 276 -30.60 1.33 -1.38
N GLN A 277 -29.37 1.84 -1.53
CA GLN A 277 -28.62 2.49 -0.46
C GLN A 277 -29.23 3.86 -0.16
N THR A 278 -29.40 4.19 1.12
CA THR A 278 -29.84 5.52 1.58
C THR A 278 -28.88 6.04 2.65
N TRP A 279 -28.32 7.21 2.42
CA TRP A 279 -27.55 7.98 3.40
C TRP A 279 -28.41 9.10 3.96
N GLU A 280 -28.45 9.29 5.27
CA GLU A 280 -29.21 10.38 5.90
C GLU A 280 -28.28 11.45 6.49
N TYR A 281 -28.68 12.72 6.37
CA TYR A 281 -27.91 13.87 6.84
C TYR A 281 -28.74 14.60 7.90
N GLN A 282 -28.23 14.67 9.13
CA GLN A 282 -28.97 15.14 10.30
C GLN A 282 -28.34 16.43 10.84
N TYR A 283 -29.18 17.39 11.21
CA TYR A 283 -28.78 18.77 11.47
C TYR A 283 -29.38 19.32 12.76
N ALA A 284 -28.65 20.21 13.44
CA ALA A 284 -29.17 21.07 14.50
C ALA A 284 -29.07 22.54 14.07
N PRO A 285 -30.03 23.41 14.43
CA PRO A 285 -29.84 24.85 14.33
C PRO A 285 -28.73 25.27 15.30
N PHE A 286 -28.01 26.35 14.97
CA PHE A 286 -26.92 26.86 15.82
C PHE A 286 -27.34 27.04 17.28
N SER A 287 -26.48 26.57 18.19
CA SER A 287 -26.73 26.70 19.63
C SER A 287 -26.83 28.17 20.07
N GLY A 288 -27.55 28.45 21.17
CA GLY A 288 -27.58 29.76 21.84
C GLY A 288 -28.54 30.84 21.32
N GLY A 289 -29.19 30.64 20.17
CA GLY A 289 -30.50 31.25 19.83
C GLY A 289 -30.62 32.79 19.82
N ALA A 290 -30.38 33.40 18.66
CA ALA A 290 -31.00 34.67 18.21
C ALA A 290 -30.94 35.89 19.17
N THR A 291 -29.80 36.17 19.80
CA THR A 291 -29.58 37.41 20.55
C THR A 291 -28.98 38.53 19.67
N GLY A 292 -29.86 39.26 18.99
CA GLY A 292 -29.55 40.58 18.40
C GLY A 292 -29.07 40.61 16.95
N TRP A 293 -28.36 39.59 16.47
CA TRP A 293 -27.63 39.64 15.18
C TRP A 293 -28.39 39.10 13.95
N GLY A 294 -29.61 38.60 14.10
CA GLY A 294 -30.48 38.29 12.95
C GLY A 294 -30.18 36.98 12.20
N PHE A 295 -29.23 36.16 12.65
CA PHE A 295 -28.99 34.81 12.12
C PHE A 295 -30.20 33.90 12.37
N VAL A 296 -31.07 33.79 11.36
CA VAL A 296 -32.15 32.81 11.28
C VAL A 296 -31.76 31.80 10.20
N ASP A 297 -32.08 30.52 10.41
CA ASP A 297 -31.92 29.41 9.46
C ASP A 297 -30.48 28.90 9.18
N HIS A 298 -29.53 29.12 10.09
CA HIS A 298 -28.21 28.48 10.07
C HIS A 298 -28.16 27.15 10.83
N TYR A 299 -27.40 26.18 10.32
CA TYR A 299 -27.36 24.80 10.84
C TYR A 299 -25.95 24.18 10.86
N GLU A 300 -25.75 23.34 11.88
CA GLU A 300 -24.61 22.43 12.06
C GLU A 300 -25.01 21.02 11.55
N LEU A 301 -24.14 20.35 10.78
CA LEU A 301 -24.31 18.94 10.40
C LEU A 301 -23.91 18.08 11.60
N THR A 302 -24.87 17.50 12.33
CA THR A 302 -24.60 16.80 13.60
C THR A 302 -24.44 15.30 13.47
N ALA A 303 -24.96 14.67 12.41
CA ALA A 303 -24.66 13.28 12.09
C ALA A 303 -24.85 12.97 10.59
N VAL A 304 -24.11 11.98 10.10
CA VAL A 304 -24.35 11.34 8.80
C VAL A 304 -24.53 9.85 9.01
N VAL A 305 -25.71 9.35 8.64
CA VAL A 305 -26.16 7.98 8.84
C VAL A 305 -25.88 7.17 7.59
N ARG A 306 -25.21 6.04 7.78
CA ARG A 306 -24.90 5.09 6.71
C ARG A 306 -26.09 4.15 6.49
N PRO A 307 -26.23 3.52 5.31
CA PRO A 307 -27.26 2.51 5.05
C PRO A 307 -27.39 1.34 6.04
N ASP A 308 -26.39 1.06 6.89
CA ASP A 308 -26.48 0.06 7.98
C ASP A 308 -26.98 0.64 9.33
N GLY A 309 -27.44 1.90 9.34
CA GLY A 309 -27.97 2.60 10.52
C GLY A 309 -26.90 3.16 11.47
N THR A 310 -25.64 2.71 11.36
CA THR A 310 -24.50 3.32 12.05
C THR A 310 -24.21 4.71 11.46
N ARG A 311 -23.41 5.54 12.15
CA ARG A 311 -23.28 6.97 11.80
C ARG A 311 -21.97 7.59 12.27
N TRP A 312 -21.48 8.57 11.51
CA TRP A 312 -20.63 9.59 12.09
C TRP A 312 -21.48 10.55 12.92
N ASN A 313 -20.93 11.05 14.03
CA ASN A 313 -21.53 12.14 14.81
C ASN A 313 -20.52 13.28 14.91
N TYR A 314 -21.01 14.51 14.92
CA TYR A 314 -20.24 15.74 14.84
C TYR A 314 -20.72 16.72 15.93
N ALA A 315 -19.80 17.41 16.59
CA ALA A 315 -20.11 18.36 17.65
C ALA A 315 -19.30 19.66 17.48
N TYR A 316 -19.90 20.80 17.84
CA TYR A 316 -19.39 22.13 17.57
C TYR A 316 -19.25 22.98 18.84
N GLY A 317 -18.37 23.99 18.80
CA GLY A 317 -18.08 24.85 19.95
C GLY A 317 -19.19 25.87 20.27
N SER A 318 -19.36 26.14 21.57
CA SER A 318 -20.47 26.97 22.08
C SER A 318 -20.29 28.48 21.87
N VAL A 319 -21.40 29.23 21.96
CA VAL A 319 -21.50 30.68 21.66
C VAL A 319 -20.60 31.61 22.49
N VAL A 320 -20.01 31.11 23.58
CA VAL A 320 -19.21 31.93 24.52
C VAL A 320 -17.73 31.55 24.56
N THR A 321 -17.28 30.64 23.68
CA THR A 321 -15.92 30.09 23.67
C THR A 321 -15.26 30.29 22.31
N GLU A 322 -14.94 31.54 21.96
CA GLU A 322 -13.90 31.82 20.96
C GLU A 322 -12.56 31.26 21.45
N PRO A 323 -11.76 30.60 20.60
CA PRO A 323 -11.87 30.49 19.14
C PRO A 323 -12.74 29.33 18.61
N ASP A 324 -13.16 28.41 19.48
CA ASP A 324 -13.84 27.16 19.10
C ASP A 324 -15.30 27.35 18.63
N TYR A 325 -15.89 28.53 18.87
CA TYR A 325 -17.25 28.92 18.53
C TYR A 325 -17.69 28.47 17.11
N GLN A 326 -18.75 27.66 17.03
CA GLN A 326 -19.34 27.10 15.81
C GLN A 326 -18.37 26.28 14.91
N ARG A 327 -17.15 25.99 15.36
CA ARG A 327 -16.18 25.11 14.69
C ARG A 327 -16.30 23.68 15.20
N LEU A 328 -15.91 22.71 14.37
CA LEU A 328 -16.06 21.28 14.64
C LEU A 328 -15.09 20.82 15.75
N ILE A 329 -15.55 20.76 16.99
CA ILE A 329 -14.72 20.35 18.14
C ILE A 329 -14.64 18.83 18.33
N ALA A 330 -15.49 18.02 17.69
CA ALA A 330 -15.34 16.57 17.71
C ALA A 330 -15.99 15.81 16.55
N VAL A 331 -15.38 14.68 16.21
CA VAL A 331 -15.88 13.63 15.32
C VAL A 331 -15.95 12.31 16.10
N THR A 332 -17.09 11.64 16.11
CA THR A 332 -17.22 10.25 16.55
C THR A 332 -17.48 9.37 15.33
N TYR A 333 -16.63 8.37 15.10
CA TYR A 333 -16.74 7.42 13.98
C TYR A 333 -17.89 6.40 14.19
N PRO A 334 -18.37 5.71 13.14
CA PRO A 334 -19.41 4.69 13.25
C PRO A 334 -19.04 3.50 14.15
N THR A 335 -17.74 3.23 14.26
CA THR A 335 -17.07 2.28 15.16
C THR A 335 -16.95 2.78 16.61
N GLY A 336 -17.26 4.05 16.90
CA GLY A 336 -17.28 4.62 18.25
C GLY A 336 -16.00 5.31 18.72
N GLY A 337 -14.91 5.26 17.94
CA GLY A 337 -13.69 6.04 18.20
C GLY A 337 -13.92 7.52 18.00
N LYS A 338 -13.24 8.35 18.79
CA LYS A 338 -13.51 9.79 18.85
C LYS A 338 -12.25 10.61 18.65
N VAL A 339 -12.35 11.61 17.78
CA VAL A 339 -11.36 12.68 17.65
C VAL A 339 -11.97 13.96 18.23
N ASN A 340 -11.22 14.69 19.05
CA ASN A 340 -11.61 16.02 19.51
C ASN A 340 -10.54 17.05 19.10
N TYR A 341 -10.99 18.22 18.70
CA TYR A 341 -10.17 19.34 18.27
C TYR A 341 -10.35 20.53 19.22
N SER A 342 -9.30 21.33 19.39
CA SER A 342 -9.42 22.71 19.88
C SER A 342 -8.59 23.63 18.99
N TYR A 343 -8.97 24.89 18.92
CA TYR A 343 -8.42 25.87 17.99
C TYR A 343 -7.67 27.01 18.69
N GLN A 344 -6.98 27.81 17.88
CA GLN A 344 -6.28 29.04 18.28
C GLN A 344 -6.34 30.04 17.12
N ARG A 345 -6.14 31.32 17.43
CA ARG A 345 -5.91 32.35 16.41
C ARG A 345 -4.41 32.56 16.26
N ILE A 346 -3.90 32.47 15.03
CA ILE A 346 -2.49 32.75 14.71
C ILE A 346 -2.36 33.98 13.81
N ARG A 347 -1.22 34.66 13.86
CA ARG A 347 -0.90 35.86 13.08
C ARG A 347 0.18 35.56 12.05
N PRO A 348 -0.17 35.15 10.82
CA PRO A 348 0.82 34.91 9.77
C PRO A 348 1.46 36.22 9.25
N TYR A 349 0.71 37.32 9.33
CA TYR A 349 1.11 38.66 8.89
C TYR A 349 1.13 39.60 10.10
N LEU A 350 2.29 40.20 10.41
CA LEU A 350 2.48 41.07 11.59
C LEU A 350 2.30 42.58 11.34
N PRO A 351 2.57 43.15 10.14
CA PRO A 351 2.31 44.57 9.86
C PRO A 351 0.84 45.00 9.98
N SER A 352 -0.13 44.09 9.80
CA SER A 352 -1.53 44.33 10.18
C SER A 352 -1.80 43.78 11.59
N PRO A 353 -2.22 44.61 12.57
CA PRO A 353 -2.53 44.13 13.92
C PRO A 353 -3.81 43.30 13.98
N ASP A 354 -4.69 43.45 12.99
CA ASP A 354 -6.06 42.94 13.02
C ASP A 354 -6.24 41.62 12.24
N PHE A 355 -5.25 41.21 11.42
CA PHE A 355 -5.34 39.97 10.67
C PHE A 355 -4.96 38.75 11.54
N THR A 356 -5.91 37.83 11.70
CA THR A 356 -5.70 36.52 12.35
C THR A 356 -6.49 35.45 11.62
N ILE A 357 -5.88 34.30 11.38
CA ILE A 357 -6.57 33.08 10.92
C ILE A 357 -6.82 32.13 12.10
N PHE A 358 -7.78 31.23 11.93
CA PHE A 358 -8.07 30.13 12.84
C PHE A 358 -7.27 28.89 12.44
N ALA A 359 -6.47 28.38 13.38
CA ALA A 359 -5.62 27.21 13.25
C ALA A 359 -5.97 26.18 14.34
N ILE A 360 -5.68 24.90 14.09
CA ILE A 360 -5.69 23.89 15.15
C ILE A 360 -4.72 24.25 16.28
N LYS A 361 -5.06 23.86 17.50
CA LYS A 361 -4.23 23.96 18.71
C LYS A 361 -3.93 22.59 19.30
N THR A 362 -4.96 21.75 19.45
CA THR A 362 -4.79 20.35 19.83
C THR A 362 -5.71 19.43 19.05
N LYS A 363 -5.23 18.21 18.82
CA LYS A 363 -6.02 17.04 18.44
C LYS A 363 -5.93 16.04 19.59
N THR A 364 -7.01 15.34 19.90
CA THR A 364 -6.99 14.18 20.79
C THR A 364 -7.73 13.03 20.12
N GLN A 365 -7.14 11.82 20.11
CA GLN A 365 -7.82 10.58 19.71
C GLN A 365 -8.09 9.76 20.97
N SER A 366 -9.36 9.43 21.21
CA SER A 366 -9.77 8.56 22.30
C SER A 366 -10.55 7.37 21.76
N ASN A 367 -10.19 6.19 22.27
CA ASN A 367 -10.73 4.89 21.89
C ASN A 367 -11.25 4.20 23.17
N PRO A 368 -12.52 3.73 23.23
CA PRO A 368 -13.06 3.14 24.45
C PRO A 368 -12.21 2.00 25.01
N GLY A 369 -11.63 2.21 26.19
CA GLY A 369 -10.77 1.23 26.89
C GLY A 369 -9.26 1.40 26.69
N HIS A 370 -8.81 2.29 25.80
CA HIS A 370 -7.39 2.54 25.52
C HIS A 370 -6.94 3.95 25.95
N ALA A 371 -5.63 4.20 25.89
CA ALA A 371 -5.04 5.50 26.17
C ALA A 371 -5.48 6.59 25.17
N VAL A 372 -5.33 7.87 25.56
CA VAL A 372 -5.75 9.03 24.76
C VAL A 372 -4.53 9.66 24.10
N GLY A 373 -4.37 9.42 22.80
CA GLY A 373 -3.37 10.12 22.00
C GLY A 373 -3.68 11.61 21.96
N THR A 374 -2.66 12.44 22.22
CA THR A 374 -2.75 13.90 22.18
C THR A 374 -1.67 14.45 21.26
N TRP A 375 -2.07 15.34 20.35
CA TRP A 375 -1.17 16.14 19.53
C TRP A 375 -1.40 17.61 19.85
N SER A 376 -0.32 18.38 20.02
CA SER A 376 -0.39 19.84 20.21
C SER A 376 0.43 20.56 19.14
N TYR A 377 -0.16 21.60 18.56
CA TYR A 377 0.35 22.31 17.41
C TYR A 377 0.71 23.75 17.81
N GLU A 378 1.98 24.10 17.63
CA GLU A 378 2.56 25.39 17.99
C GLU A 378 3.09 26.05 16.72
N PHE A 379 2.45 27.16 16.29
CA PHE A 379 2.79 27.87 15.06
C PHE A 379 3.56 29.16 15.38
N HIS A 380 4.69 29.34 14.72
CA HIS A 380 5.60 30.47 14.90
C HIS A 380 5.95 31.10 13.55
N PRO A 381 5.08 31.96 12.99
CA PRO A 381 5.36 32.64 11.73
C PRO A 381 6.57 33.58 11.84
N GLY A 382 7.42 33.59 10.81
CA GLY A 382 8.63 34.41 10.71
C GLY A 382 9.55 34.34 11.92
N SER A 383 9.95 33.14 12.34
CA SER A 383 10.63 32.92 13.63
C SER A 383 12.02 32.28 13.56
N VAL A 384 12.43 31.74 12.40
CA VAL A 384 13.71 31.02 12.21
C VAL A 384 14.43 31.55 10.98
N ASP A 385 15.72 31.89 11.06
CA ASP A 385 16.48 32.36 9.89
C ASP A 385 16.68 31.22 8.87
N PHE A 386 16.52 31.51 7.58
CA PHE A 386 16.82 30.57 6.50
C PHE A 386 18.28 30.07 6.53
N ALA A 387 19.21 30.89 7.02
CA ALA A 387 20.61 30.50 7.21
C ALA A 387 20.78 29.36 8.23
N ASP A 388 20.03 29.39 9.33
CA ASP A 388 20.06 28.34 10.38
C ASP A 388 19.49 27.01 9.87
N LEU A 389 18.66 27.04 8.82
CA LEU A 389 18.18 25.83 8.16
C LEU A 389 19.29 25.15 7.34
N GLY A 390 20.32 25.85 6.87
CA GLY A 390 21.42 25.26 6.10
C GLY A 390 21.02 24.60 4.77
N VAL A 391 19.75 24.75 4.35
CA VAL A 391 19.35 24.63 2.94
C VAL A 391 19.91 25.88 2.25
N GLN A 392 20.45 25.78 1.04
CA GLN A 392 20.79 26.97 0.28
C GLN A 392 19.49 27.74 0.00
N PRO A 393 19.31 28.96 0.56
CA PRO A 393 18.22 29.82 0.11
C PRO A 393 18.54 30.25 -1.32
N LEU A 394 17.52 30.59 -2.11
CA LEU A 394 17.80 31.37 -3.32
C LEU A 394 18.44 32.70 -2.93
N PRO A 395 19.29 33.33 -3.77
CA PRO A 395 20.15 34.43 -3.33
C PRO A 395 19.40 35.63 -2.75
N GLU A 396 18.18 35.86 -3.21
CA GLU A 396 17.21 36.81 -2.64
C GLU A 396 16.81 36.55 -1.17
N ASN A 397 16.81 35.30 -0.69
CA ASN A 397 16.28 34.86 0.59
C ASN A 397 17.31 34.84 1.75
N ALA A 398 18.51 35.35 1.53
CA ALA A 398 19.53 35.43 2.58
C ALA A 398 19.17 36.43 3.69
N GLY A 399 19.23 36.01 4.96
CA GLY A 399 18.94 36.85 6.13
C GLY A 399 17.44 37.12 6.34
N ARG A 400 16.60 36.14 6.01
CA ARG A 400 15.13 36.20 6.11
C ARG A 400 14.58 35.10 6.99
N MET A 401 13.29 35.19 7.35
CA MET A 401 12.70 34.31 8.38
C MET A 401 11.62 33.39 7.82
N ALA A 402 11.75 32.10 8.10
CA ALA A 402 10.80 31.04 7.80
C ALA A 402 9.68 30.96 8.86
N ASP A 403 8.54 30.40 8.45
CA ASP A 403 7.49 29.96 9.38
C ASP A 403 7.88 28.59 9.95
N PHE A 404 7.67 28.41 11.25
CA PHE A 404 8.01 27.17 11.97
C PHE A 404 6.79 26.63 12.70
N THR A 405 6.50 25.35 12.50
CA THR A 405 5.42 24.64 13.18
C THR A 405 5.99 23.45 13.94
N ARG A 406 5.74 23.42 15.25
CA ARG A 406 6.11 22.33 16.14
C ARG A 406 4.86 21.51 16.48
N ILE A 407 4.93 20.21 16.22
CA ILE A 407 3.87 19.26 16.56
C ILE A 407 4.43 18.33 17.64
N THR A 408 3.93 18.43 18.87
CA THR A 408 4.18 17.37 19.87
C THR A 408 3.18 16.27 19.62
N THR A 409 3.65 15.03 19.46
CA THR A 409 2.84 13.81 19.26
C THR A 409 2.94 12.91 20.50
N PRO A 410 2.16 11.83 20.61
CA PRO A 410 2.32 10.85 21.70
C PRO A 410 3.69 10.15 21.72
N VAL A 411 4.41 10.10 20.59
CA VAL A 411 5.60 9.26 20.38
C VAL A 411 6.90 10.06 20.11
N GLY A 412 6.83 11.39 20.16
CA GLY A 412 7.95 12.29 19.85
C GLY A 412 7.48 13.65 19.31
N VAL A 413 8.39 14.42 18.72
CA VAL A 413 8.12 15.79 18.22
C VAL A 413 8.45 15.89 16.74
N GLU A 414 7.57 16.52 15.96
CA GLU A 414 7.84 16.92 14.59
C GLU A 414 8.07 18.43 14.50
N HIS A 415 9.06 18.83 13.69
CA HIS A 415 9.35 20.22 13.36
C HIS A 415 9.20 20.42 11.85
N ILE A 416 8.32 21.32 11.44
CA ILE A 416 8.00 21.57 10.03
C ILE A 416 8.25 23.04 9.71
N TYR A 417 9.11 23.29 8.73
CA TYR A 417 9.59 24.61 8.35
C TYR A 417 9.06 24.98 6.98
N HIS A 418 8.44 26.15 6.90
CA HIS A 418 7.80 26.64 5.69
C HIS A 418 8.28 28.03 5.26
N VAL A 419 8.16 28.30 3.95
CA VAL A 419 8.32 29.66 3.45
C VAL A 419 7.08 30.46 3.87
N GLY A 420 7.28 31.45 4.72
CA GLY A 420 6.23 32.27 5.32
C GLY A 420 6.27 33.73 4.88
N TYR A 421 5.37 34.56 5.41
CA TYR A 421 5.32 35.98 5.03
C TYR A 421 6.68 36.67 5.08
N TRP A 422 7.40 36.47 6.17
CA TRP A 422 8.71 37.07 6.43
C TRP A 422 9.85 36.56 5.55
N ALA A 423 9.61 35.52 4.75
CA ALA A 423 10.54 35.06 3.74
C ALA A 423 10.53 35.94 2.48
N LEU A 424 9.42 36.60 2.13
CA LEU A 424 9.27 37.21 0.79
C LEU A 424 9.29 38.76 0.78
N VAL A 425 9.20 39.39 1.95
CA VAL A 425 9.19 40.86 2.14
C VAL A 425 10.29 41.59 1.37
N GLY A 426 9.90 42.58 0.57
CA GLY A 426 10.80 43.52 -0.11
C GLY A 426 11.30 43.08 -1.48
N THR A 427 10.83 41.95 -2.02
CA THR A 427 11.22 41.42 -3.34
C THR A 427 10.03 40.97 -4.17
N HIS A 428 10.07 41.30 -5.46
CA HIS A 428 9.15 40.87 -6.51
C HIS A 428 9.75 39.67 -7.25
N ASP A 429 8.93 38.94 -8.01
CA ASP A 429 9.36 37.70 -8.70
C ASP A 429 10.01 36.67 -7.75
N ILE A 430 9.77 36.83 -6.44
CA ILE A 430 9.61 35.77 -5.45
C ILE A 430 8.32 35.95 -4.67
N LEU A 431 7.32 36.64 -5.25
CA LEU A 431 5.96 36.50 -4.75
C LEU A 431 5.66 35.01 -4.65
N TRP A 432 6.17 34.21 -5.62
CA TRP A 432 6.17 32.75 -5.61
C TRP A 432 6.46 32.14 -4.22
N GLU A 433 7.66 31.71 -3.82
CA GLU A 433 7.95 30.62 -2.83
C GLU A 433 7.08 30.28 -1.56
N MET A 434 6.01 30.98 -1.14
CA MET A 434 5.16 30.74 0.05
C MET A 434 4.62 29.30 0.26
N GLY A 435 4.32 28.94 1.51
CA GLY A 435 3.60 27.71 1.89
C GLY A 435 4.40 26.43 1.66
N LEU A 436 5.63 26.57 1.15
CA LEU A 436 6.50 25.46 0.81
C LEU A 436 6.92 24.69 2.04
N LYS A 437 6.96 23.34 2.01
CA LYS A 437 7.75 22.60 3.00
C LYS A 437 9.23 22.64 2.64
N ILE A 438 9.97 23.57 3.27
CA ILE A 438 11.43 23.66 3.22
C ILE A 438 12.04 22.42 3.87
N ARG A 439 11.57 22.10 5.08
CA ARG A 439 12.08 20.97 5.88
C ARG A 439 11.00 20.34 6.77
N HIS A 440 11.10 19.04 6.96
CA HIS A 440 10.38 18.25 7.96
C HIS A 440 11.39 17.48 8.81
N GLN A 441 11.37 17.62 10.12
CA GLN A 441 12.17 16.80 11.04
C GLN A 441 11.27 15.98 11.97
N TYR A 442 11.74 14.79 12.31
CA TYR A 442 11.17 13.89 13.32
C TYR A 442 12.21 13.72 14.43
N LEU A 443 11.83 14.05 15.65
CA LEU A 443 12.70 14.07 16.82
C LEU A 443 12.15 13.11 17.89
N ALA A 444 12.98 12.16 18.32
CA ALA A 444 12.64 11.30 19.45
C ALA A 444 12.84 12.07 20.76
N LEU A 445 11.87 11.91 21.67
CA LEU A 445 11.89 12.47 23.02
C LEU A 445 12.52 11.47 23.98
N ASP A 446 13.57 11.86 24.69
CA ASP A 446 14.12 11.05 25.78
C ASP A 446 13.21 11.18 27.03
N PRO A 447 12.62 10.08 27.54
CA PRO A 447 11.71 10.13 28.68
C PRO A 447 12.42 10.36 30.04
N ALA A 448 13.75 10.29 30.10
CA ALA A 448 14.53 10.45 31.34
C ALA A 448 14.86 11.92 31.65
N ASP A 449 15.13 12.75 30.63
CA ASP A 449 15.46 14.18 30.81
C ASP A 449 14.61 15.16 29.96
N GLY A 450 13.80 14.66 29.01
CA GLY A 450 12.97 15.47 28.13
C GLY A 450 13.73 16.08 26.94
N SER A 451 14.95 15.65 26.67
CA SER A 451 15.74 16.09 25.50
C SER A 451 15.16 15.57 24.17
N LEU A 452 15.48 16.26 23.07
CA LEU A 452 15.05 15.91 21.72
C LEU A 452 16.25 15.53 20.85
N SER A 453 16.18 14.36 20.20
CA SER A 453 17.22 13.84 19.31
C SER A 453 16.67 13.70 17.88
N LEU A 454 17.40 14.21 16.89
CA LEU A 454 16.98 14.20 15.48
C LEU A 454 17.14 12.80 14.88
N VAL A 455 16.03 12.14 14.53
CA VAL A 455 16.02 10.82 13.89
C VAL A 455 15.97 10.95 12.36
N ARG A 456 15.00 11.70 11.83
CA ARG A 456 14.84 11.92 10.38
C ARG A 456 14.69 13.40 10.07
N SER A 457 15.31 13.88 8.99
CA SER A 457 15.12 15.21 8.40
C SER A 457 14.91 15.05 6.90
N ILE A 458 13.86 15.66 6.33
CA ILE A 458 13.60 15.72 4.90
C ILE A 458 13.68 17.20 4.53
N SER A 459 14.66 17.58 3.70
CA SER A 459 14.83 18.96 3.21
C SER A 459 14.60 18.99 1.71
N ASN A 460 13.76 19.91 1.23
CA ASN A 460 13.46 20.05 -0.19
C ASN A 460 14.10 21.34 -0.74
N SER A 461 14.50 21.33 -2.00
CA SER A 461 14.95 22.52 -2.75
C SER A 461 14.18 22.59 -4.06
N TRP A 462 13.85 23.80 -4.50
CA TRP A 462 12.82 24.01 -5.53
C TRP A 462 13.30 24.91 -6.66
N SER A 463 12.64 24.75 -7.79
CA SER A 463 12.72 25.57 -8.98
C SER A 463 11.29 25.87 -9.45
N PHE A 464 11.15 26.60 -10.56
CA PHE A 464 9.87 27.10 -11.01
C PHE A 464 9.72 27.08 -12.53
N ARG A 465 8.47 26.99 -12.96
CA ARG A 465 8.02 27.11 -14.35
C ARG A 465 6.99 28.23 -14.45
N ALA A 466 7.16 29.19 -15.36
CA ALA A 466 6.09 30.13 -15.68
C ALA A 466 4.96 29.41 -16.43
N ILE A 467 3.71 29.67 -16.05
CA ILE A 467 2.50 29.08 -16.67
C ILE A 467 1.57 30.11 -17.29
N SER A 468 1.68 31.37 -16.88
CA SER A 468 1.01 32.54 -17.47
C SER A 468 1.95 33.74 -17.46
N ASP A 469 1.74 34.69 -18.39
CA ASP A 469 2.41 35.99 -18.43
C ASP A 469 1.56 37.12 -17.79
N GLU A 470 0.54 36.77 -17.00
CA GLU A 470 -0.20 37.68 -16.11
C GLU A 470 0.60 38.00 -14.84
N VAL A 471 0.46 39.23 -14.35
CA VAL A 471 1.02 39.65 -13.06
C VAL A 471 0.24 38.97 -11.94
N TYR A 472 0.88 38.05 -11.22
CA TYR A 472 0.25 37.42 -10.05
C TYR A 472 0.31 38.39 -8.86
N ARG A 473 -0.73 38.39 -8.01
CA ARG A 473 -0.76 39.13 -6.73
C ARG A 473 -1.35 38.30 -5.61
N GLY A 474 -0.71 38.34 -4.44
CA GLY A 474 -1.05 37.49 -3.30
C GLY A 474 -2.25 37.90 -2.44
N GLY A 475 -3.03 38.93 -2.80
CA GLY A 475 -4.41 39.04 -2.30
C GLY A 475 -4.73 40.02 -1.16
N ILE A 476 -4.91 39.57 0.10
CA ILE A 476 -5.11 40.46 1.28
C ILE A 476 -3.79 41.07 1.75
N LEU A 477 -2.82 40.18 1.80
CA LEU A 477 -1.54 40.20 1.11
C LEU A 477 -1.61 40.84 -0.30
N SER A 478 -2.30 41.98 -0.45
CA SER A 478 -2.49 42.81 -1.65
C SER A 478 -1.22 43.50 -2.10
N ASP A 479 -0.15 43.15 -1.40
CA ASP A 479 1.09 43.92 -1.14
C ASP A 479 1.85 43.55 -2.61
N LEU A 480 3.14 43.13 -2.76
CA LEU A 480 3.99 42.85 -3.94
C LEU A 480 3.43 41.75 -4.86
N TRP A 481 4.24 41.30 -5.82
CA TRP A 481 3.77 40.59 -7.01
C TRP A 481 4.89 39.81 -7.72
N ASP A 482 4.50 38.81 -8.53
CA ASP A 482 5.37 38.16 -9.52
C ASP A 482 5.05 38.81 -10.87
N SER A 483 6.04 39.01 -11.73
CA SER A 483 5.79 39.52 -13.09
C SER A 483 4.95 38.57 -13.96
N ARG A 484 4.86 37.31 -13.54
CA ARG A 484 4.26 36.17 -14.25
C ARG A 484 3.75 35.13 -13.25
N VAL A 485 2.75 34.34 -13.58
CA VAL A 485 2.30 33.26 -12.70
C VAL A 485 3.25 32.07 -12.81
N TYR A 486 3.87 31.68 -11.70
CA TYR A 486 4.74 30.52 -11.61
C TYR A 486 4.00 29.27 -11.04
N THR A 487 4.51 28.08 -11.35
CA THR A 487 4.18 26.81 -10.66
C THR A 487 5.45 26.09 -10.18
N ALA A 488 5.27 25.18 -9.21
CA ALA A 488 6.33 24.48 -8.50
C ALA A 488 7.08 23.45 -9.35
N GLN A 489 8.37 23.27 -9.05
CA GLN A 489 9.16 22.11 -9.47
C GLN A 489 10.12 21.73 -8.33
N ILE A 490 10.09 20.47 -7.87
CA ILE A 490 10.96 19.99 -6.79
C ILE A 490 12.37 19.66 -7.32
N ALA A 491 13.26 20.65 -7.40
CA ALA A 491 14.62 20.46 -7.94
C ALA A 491 15.43 19.38 -7.19
N SER A 492 15.32 19.27 -5.86
CA SER A 492 15.84 18.11 -5.13
C SER A 492 15.13 17.85 -3.80
N GLN A 493 15.22 16.61 -3.33
CA GLN A 493 14.92 16.19 -1.97
C GLN A 493 16.14 15.54 -1.34
N ASN A 494 16.49 15.98 -0.14
CA ASN A 494 17.62 15.51 0.65
C ASN A 494 17.11 14.99 1.99
N ILE A 495 17.19 13.68 2.19
CA ILE A 495 16.77 13.00 3.42
C ILE A 495 18.02 12.70 4.24
N VAL A 496 18.03 13.13 5.51
CA VAL A 496 18.97 12.66 6.52
C VAL A 496 18.22 11.71 7.44
N LEU A 497 18.74 10.49 7.65
CA LEU A 497 18.19 9.50 8.57
C LEU A 497 19.34 8.96 9.45
N ASP A 498 19.19 9.09 10.76
CA ASP A 498 20.19 8.79 11.79
C ASP A 498 21.58 9.42 11.50
N GLY A 499 21.59 10.60 10.88
CA GLY A 499 22.80 11.32 10.45
C GLY A 499 23.31 11.02 9.04
N TYR A 500 22.78 10.00 8.35
CA TYR A 500 23.21 9.60 7.01
C TYR A 500 22.35 10.24 5.91
N GLY A 501 22.96 10.73 4.84
CA GLY A 501 22.28 11.48 3.76
C GLY A 501 21.95 10.67 2.50
N TYR A 502 20.76 10.89 1.97
CA TYR A 502 20.20 10.31 0.73
C TYR A 502 19.58 11.44 -0.11
N THR A 503 19.83 11.46 -1.42
CA THR A 503 19.42 12.57 -2.29
C THR A 503 18.76 12.08 -3.57
N THR A 504 17.59 12.63 -3.87
CA THR A 504 16.93 12.54 -5.19
C THR A 504 16.91 13.93 -5.82
N GLN A 505 17.48 14.07 -7.02
CA GLN A 505 17.45 15.28 -7.84
C GLN A 505 16.51 15.09 -9.03
N TYR A 506 15.84 16.16 -9.43
CA TYR A 506 14.90 16.17 -10.57
C TYR A 506 15.30 17.30 -11.53
N SER A 507 15.31 17.01 -12.82
CA SER A 507 15.78 17.92 -13.86
C SER A 507 15.15 17.61 -15.22
N ASN A 508 15.53 18.37 -16.26
CA ASN A 508 15.06 18.19 -17.63
C ASN A 508 13.53 18.19 -17.77
N TYR A 509 12.87 19.05 -17.00
CA TYR A 509 11.40 19.17 -16.99
C TYR A 509 10.83 19.51 -18.38
N ASP A 510 9.71 18.88 -18.72
CA ASP A 510 8.94 19.24 -19.92
C ASP A 510 8.13 20.55 -19.73
N ALA A 511 7.46 21.00 -20.79
CA ALA A 511 6.64 22.21 -20.78
C ALA A 511 5.44 22.16 -19.80
N PHE A 512 5.08 20.97 -19.31
CA PHE A 512 4.00 20.73 -18.35
C PHE A 512 4.49 20.46 -16.92
N GLY A 513 5.82 20.45 -16.70
CA GLY A 513 6.44 20.24 -15.40
C GLY A 513 6.64 18.78 -15.01
N ASN A 514 6.58 17.85 -15.96
CA ASN A 514 6.94 16.44 -15.72
C ASN A 514 8.49 16.30 -15.75
N PRO A 515 9.14 15.67 -14.75
CA PRO A 515 10.60 15.62 -14.64
C PRO A 515 11.24 14.63 -15.64
N GLY A 516 11.97 15.13 -16.63
CA GLY A 516 12.59 14.30 -17.67
C GLY A 516 13.79 13.47 -17.22
N THR A 517 14.47 13.86 -16.12
CA THR A 517 15.58 13.09 -15.54
C THR A 517 15.51 13.11 -14.01
N ILE A 518 15.54 11.93 -13.40
CA ILE A 518 15.58 11.73 -11.94
C ILE A 518 16.89 11.02 -11.56
N THR A 519 17.71 11.65 -10.73
CA THR A 519 19.01 11.12 -10.28
C THR A 519 18.98 10.81 -8.79
N GLN A 520 19.28 9.57 -8.43
CA GLN A 520 19.16 9.03 -7.07
C GLN A 520 20.51 8.51 -6.55
N TYR A 521 20.94 8.98 -5.37
CA TYR A 521 22.20 8.57 -4.74
C TYR A 521 22.17 8.69 -3.21
N SER A 522 23.22 8.21 -2.55
CA SER A 522 23.49 8.40 -1.13
C SER A 522 24.87 8.99 -0.90
N ILE A 523 25.05 9.69 0.23
CA ILE A 523 26.33 10.34 0.59
C ILE A 523 27.33 9.32 1.19
N TYR A 524 26.86 8.16 1.64
CA TYR A 524 27.72 7.04 2.02
C TYR A 524 28.25 6.32 0.76
N PRO A 525 29.51 5.83 0.74
CA PRO A 525 30.04 5.01 -0.35
C PRO A 525 29.34 3.65 -0.40
N THR A 526 28.22 3.60 -1.13
CA THR A 526 27.58 2.37 -1.58
C THR A 526 28.38 1.73 -2.72
N GLU A 527 28.34 0.40 -2.84
CA GLU A 527 29.21 -0.32 -3.78
C GLU A 527 28.88 -0.05 -5.26
N ASN A 528 27.63 0.31 -5.56
CA ASN A 528 27.21 0.78 -6.88
C ASN A 528 26.93 2.30 -6.87
N GLY A 529 27.19 2.97 -7.99
CA GLY A 529 27.00 4.40 -8.17
C GLY A 529 25.54 4.83 -8.43
N ASN A 530 25.38 6.10 -8.82
CA ASN A 530 24.08 6.76 -8.96
C ASN A 530 23.14 5.98 -9.89
N ARG A 531 21.87 5.84 -9.47
CA ARG A 531 20.78 5.41 -10.35
C ARG A 531 20.18 6.64 -11.03
N ILE A 532 20.12 6.62 -12.36
CA ILE A 532 19.48 7.68 -13.15
C ILE A 532 18.29 7.08 -13.87
N THR A 533 17.15 7.77 -13.87
CA THR A 533 15.96 7.40 -14.63
C THR A 533 15.57 8.55 -15.55
N ASP A 534 15.73 8.36 -16.85
CA ASP A 534 15.35 9.32 -17.88
C ASP A 534 13.97 8.96 -18.45
N THR A 535 13.06 9.94 -18.51
CA THR A 535 11.66 9.76 -18.87
C THR A 535 11.19 10.77 -19.91
N SER A 536 10.61 10.31 -21.03
CA SER A 536 9.87 11.17 -21.96
C SER A 536 8.36 11.08 -21.70
N TYR A 537 7.64 12.16 -22.03
CA TYR A 537 6.20 12.26 -21.77
C TYR A 537 5.43 12.65 -23.04
N GLN A 538 4.46 11.82 -23.42
CA GLN A 538 3.48 12.14 -24.45
C GLN A 538 2.43 13.09 -23.87
N ASN A 539 2.40 14.32 -24.37
CA ASN A 539 1.41 15.33 -23.99
C ASN A 539 0.50 15.63 -25.20
N ASN A 540 -0.79 15.34 -25.09
CA ASN A 540 -1.80 15.65 -26.11
C ASN A 540 -2.62 16.87 -25.66
N THR A 541 -2.33 18.05 -26.21
CA THR A 541 -3.02 19.31 -25.87
C THR A 541 -4.39 19.46 -26.52
N VAL A 542 -4.76 18.62 -27.49
CA VAL A 542 -6.10 18.64 -28.12
C VAL A 542 -7.12 18.01 -27.18
N ASN A 543 -6.85 16.76 -26.76
CA ASN A 543 -7.73 16.00 -25.85
C ASN A 543 -7.31 16.13 -24.36
N TRP A 544 -6.31 16.98 -24.08
CA TRP A 544 -5.78 17.32 -22.75
C TRP A 544 -5.31 16.16 -21.87
N PHE A 545 -4.56 15.23 -22.47
CA PHE A 545 -3.79 14.23 -21.73
C PHE A 545 -2.38 14.75 -21.47
N ILE A 546 -2.04 14.97 -20.20
CA ILE A 546 -0.76 15.54 -19.78
C ILE A 546 0.02 14.52 -18.94
N GLY A 547 1.33 14.40 -19.19
CA GLY A 547 2.23 13.56 -18.39
C GLY A 547 2.10 12.04 -18.60
N LEU A 548 1.72 11.56 -19.79
CA LEU A 548 1.72 10.12 -20.09
C LEU A 548 3.15 9.61 -20.35
N PRO A 549 3.74 8.70 -19.54
CA PRO A 549 5.17 8.33 -19.66
C PRO A 549 5.44 7.43 -20.88
N GLU A 550 6.01 8.02 -21.93
CA GLU A 550 6.27 7.41 -23.24
C GLU A 550 7.50 6.49 -23.20
N ILE A 551 8.67 7.01 -22.81
CA ILE A 551 9.88 6.20 -22.59
C ILE A 551 10.32 6.37 -21.14
N ALA A 552 10.75 5.30 -20.48
CA ALA A 552 11.42 5.33 -19.19
C ALA A 552 12.64 4.39 -19.22
N ALA A 553 13.85 4.96 -19.22
CA ALA A 553 15.12 4.22 -19.23
C ALA A 553 15.84 4.39 -17.90
N VAL A 554 16.34 3.29 -17.31
CA VAL A 554 17.18 3.35 -16.10
C VAL A 554 18.63 3.05 -16.48
N SER A 555 19.53 3.93 -16.05
CA SER A 555 20.97 3.78 -16.21
C SER A 555 21.71 3.79 -14.88
N GLN A 556 22.91 3.18 -14.90
CA GLN A 556 23.86 3.12 -13.80
C GLN A 556 25.26 3.31 -14.37
N ASP A 557 26.03 4.22 -13.76
CA ASP A 557 27.42 4.52 -14.14
C ASP A 557 27.61 4.80 -15.66
N GLY A 558 26.57 5.36 -16.31
CA GLY A 558 26.52 5.71 -17.73
C GLY A 558 26.02 4.61 -18.67
N ALA A 559 25.76 3.40 -18.18
CA ALA A 559 25.19 2.31 -18.96
C ALA A 559 23.67 2.19 -18.74
N VAL A 560 22.88 2.17 -19.81
CA VAL A 560 21.44 1.84 -19.73
C VAL A 560 21.29 0.36 -19.44
N ILE A 561 20.66 0.02 -18.31
CA ILE A 561 20.41 -1.36 -17.89
C ILE A 561 19.13 -1.90 -18.54
N GLY A 562 18.15 -1.03 -18.76
CA GLY A 562 16.87 -1.40 -19.36
C GLY A 562 16.01 -0.19 -19.68
N THR A 563 15.02 -0.41 -20.54
CA THR A 563 14.06 0.60 -21.00
C THR A 563 12.66 0.00 -21.03
N VAL A 564 11.66 0.81 -20.66
CA VAL A 564 10.25 0.55 -20.93
C VAL A 564 9.76 1.64 -21.87
N SER A 565 9.04 1.27 -22.94
CA SER A 565 8.46 2.22 -23.89
C SER A 565 6.98 1.97 -24.10
N ARG A 566 6.22 3.03 -24.37
CA ARG A 566 4.76 3.03 -24.42
C ARG A 566 4.27 3.92 -25.56
N THR A 567 3.23 3.46 -26.23
CA THR A 567 2.51 4.28 -27.22
C THR A 567 1.07 4.47 -26.74
N TYR A 568 0.62 5.71 -26.61
CA TYR A 568 -0.76 6.03 -26.26
C TYR A 568 -1.53 6.47 -27.51
N ASN A 569 -2.79 6.04 -27.63
CA ASN A 569 -3.66 6.50 -28.70
C ASN A 569 -4.10 7.96 -28.48
N GLU A 570 -4.82 8.55 -29.44
CA GLU A 570 -5.30 9.94 -29.33
C GLU A 570 -6.19 10.19 -28.09
N MET A 571 -6.83 9.13 -27.59
CA MET A 571 -7.69 9.11 -26.39
C MET A 571 -6.91 8.73 -25.12
N GLY A 572 -5.59 8.87 -25.11
CA GLY A 572 -4.73 8.69 -23.92
C GLY A 572 -4.67 7.27 -23.35
N ARG A 573 -5.23 6.26 -24.03
CA ARG A 573 -5.16 4.86 -23.63
C ARG A 573 -3.87 4.23 -24.15
N LEU A 574 -3.24 3.41 -23.31
CA LEU A 574 -2.02 2.66 -23.61
C LEU A 574 -2.29 1.63 -24.69
N GLN A 575 -1.84 1.84 -25.93
CA GLN A 575 -2.04 0.90 -27.04
C GLN A 575 -0.99 -0.22 -27.05
N SER A 576 0.21 0.06 -26.54
CA SER A 576 1.32 -0.89 -26.42
C SER A 576 2.23 -0.49 -25.27
N GLU A 577 2.67 -1.45 -24.46
CA GLU A 577 3.87 -1.33 -23.62
C GLU A 577 4.90 -2.35 -24.10
N ASP A 578 6.10 -1.89 -24.43
CA ASP A 578 7.28 -2.76 -24.53
C ASP A 578 8.11 -2.61 -23.25
N ARG A 579 8.26 -3.71 -22.52
CA ARG A 579 9.03 -3.77 -21.27
C ARG A 579 10.26 -4.63 -21.52
N PHE A 580 11.42 -3.98 -21.64
CA PHE A 580 12.71 -4.62 -21.92
C PHE A 580 12.70 -5.48 -23.21
N GLY A 581 12.04 -5.04 -24.28
CA GLY A 581 11.93 -5.84 -25.52
C GLY A 581 10.94 -7.00 -25.45
N VAL A 582 10.00 -6.96 -24.49
CA VAL A 582 8.79 -7.80 -24.45
C VAL A 582 7.57 -6.90 -24.64
N THR A 583 6.96 -6.97 -25.83
CA THR A 583 5.84 -6.10 -26.22
C THR A 583 4.49 -6.72 -25.87
N THR A 584 3.63 -5.97 -25.18
CA THR A 584 2.22 -6.31 -24.93
C THR A 584 1.32 -5.25 -25.58
N LEU A 585 0.34 -5.70 -26.37
CA LEU A 585 -0.62 -4.82 -27.05
C LEU A 585 -1.96 -4.79 -26.31
N TYR A 586 -2.67 -3.67 -26.39
CA TYR A 586 -3.97 -3.47 -25.76
C TYR A 586 -4.96 -2.83 -26.75
N ALA A 587 -6.18 -3.37 -26.82
CA ALA A 587 -7.29 -2.77 -27.53
C ALA A 587 -8.44 -2.44 -26.56
N TYR A 588 -9.24 -1.43 -26.90
CA TYR A 588 -10.30 -0.90 -26.04
C TYR A 588 -11.63 -0.85 -26.81
N THR A 589 -12.73 -0.94 -26.06
CA THR A 589 -14.08 -0.69 -26.59
C THR A 589 -14.26 0.81 -26.89
N PRO A 590 -15.26 1.20 -27.70
CA PRO A 590 -15.58 2.61 -27.94
C PRO A 590 -15.91 3.42 -26.67
N LEU A 591 -16.29 2.75 -25.56
CA LEU A 591 -16.58 3.38 -24.26
C LEU A 591 -15.36 3.46 -23.33
N GLY A 592 -14.17 3.07 -23.79
CA GLY A 592 -12.91 3.17 -23.04
C GLY A 592 -12.58 1.97 -22.14
N ASP A 593 -13.51 1.02 -21.95
CA ASP A 593 -13.22 -0.26 -21.31
C ASP A 593 -12.20 -1.08 -22.12
N LEU A 594 -11.36 -1.89 -21.46
CA LEU A 594 -10.43 -2.80 -22.14
C LEU A 594 -11.20 -3.89 -22.92
N ALA A 595 -10.79 -4.18 -24.15
CA ALA A 595 -11.41 -5.20 -25.01
C ALA A 595 -10.48 -6.40 -25.24
N GLU A 596 -9.19 -6.16 -25.44
CA GLU A 596 -8.21 -7.23 -25.74
C GLU A 596 -6.83 -6.91 -25.15
N VAL A 597 -6.11 -7.95 -24.73
CA VAL A 597 -4.68 -7.91 -24.43
C VAL A 597 -3.99 -8.99 -25.27
N THR A 598 -2.94 -8.62 -26.00
CA THR A 598 -2.14 -9.55 -26.82
C THR A 598 -0.74 -9.68 -26.24
N ASP A 599 -0.31 -10.92 -25.95
CA ASP A 599 1.04 -11.22 -25.47
C ASP A 599 2.09 -11.11 -26.60
N ALA A 600 3.37 -11.12 -26.22
CA ALA A 600 4.48 -11.01 -27.18
C ALA A 600 4.65 -12.22 -28.12
N ARG A 601 3.87 -13.30 -27.95
CA ARG A 601 3.78 -14.45 -28.88
C ARG A 601 2.59 -14.31 -29.85
N GLY A 602 1.71 -13.33 -29.64
CA GLY A 602 0.52 -13.10 -30.44
C GLY A 602 -0.77 -13.74 -29.89
N TYR A 603 -0.76 -14.26 -28.66
CA TYR A 603 -1.95 -14.85 -28.03
C TYR A 603 -2.79 -13.80 -27.31
N THR A 604 -4.11 -13.88 -27.49
CA THR A 604 -5.05 -12.86 -27.02
C THR A 604 -5.87 -13.30 -25.81
N THR A 605 -6.10 -12.37 -24.88
CA THR A 605 -7.13 -12.48 -23.85
C THR A 605 -8.18 -11.40 -24.12
N ASN A 606 -9.42 -11.81 -24.36
CA ASN A 606 -10.53 -10.93 -24.73
C ASN A 606 -11.46 -10.66 -23.54
N TYR A 607 -11.96 -9.43 -23.45
CA TYR A 607 -12.79 -8.90 -22.36
C TYR A 607 -14.05 -8.26 -22.95
N SER A 608 -15.23 -8.62 -22.42
CA SER A 608 -16.50 -8.14 -22.96
C SER A 608 -17.63 -8.11 -21.92
N ASN A 609 -18.80 -7.62 -22.34
CA ASN A 609 -19.99 -7.48 -21.50
C ASN A 609 -19.70 -6.66 -20.23
N TYR A 610 -19.11 -5.47 -20.38
CA TYR A 610 -18.81 -4.59 -19.25
C TYR A 610 -20.08 -4.07 -18.58
N PHE A 611 -20.15 -4.24 -17.26
CA PHE A 611 -21.18 -3.65 -16.41
C PHE A 611 -20.53 -3.07 -15.15
N ARG A 612 -20.76 -1.78 -14.88
CA ARG A 612 -20.17 -1.04 -13.76
C ARG A 612 -18.64 -1.22 -13.70
N GLY A 613 -17.97 -0.98 -14.84
CA GLY A 613 -16.49 -1.00 -14.94
C GLY A 613 -15.86 -2.36 -14.68
N THR A 614 -16.60 -3.45 -14.94
CA THR A 614 -16.18 -4.84 -14.70
C THR A 614 -16.66 -5.73 -15.84
N ALA A 615 -15.75 -6.50 -16.46
CA ALA A 615 -16.07 -7.42 -17.55
C ALA A 615 -16.87 -8.64 -17.05
N GLN A 616 -18.04 -8.89 -17.62
CA GLN A 616 -18.83 -10.09 -17.30
C GLN A 616 -18.39 -11.33 -18.10
N LEU A 617 -17.57 -11.18 -19.14
CA LEU A 617 -16.98 -12.28 -19.90
C LEU A 617 -15.50 -12.03 -20.20
N LYS A 618 -14.66 -13.02 -19.91
CA LYS A 618 -13.22 -13.07 -20.17
C LYS A 618 -12.88 -14.37 -20.92
N GLU A 619 -12.39 -14.26 -22.14
CA GLU A 619 -11.99 -15.38 -22.99
C GLU A 619 -10.47 -15.46 -23.07
N LEU A 620 -9.93 -16.65 -22.79
CA LEU A 620 -8.50 -16.90 -22.62
C LEU A 620 -7.87 -17.48 -23.91
N PRO A 621 -6.53 -17.46 -24.04
CA PRO A 621 -5.82 -17.94 -25.25
C PRO A 621 -6.13 -19.38 -25.73
N ASP A 622 -6.62 -20.26 -24.86
CA ASP A 622 -7.02 -21.63 -25.22
C ASP A 622 -8.52 -21.77 -25.55
N GLY A 623 -9.25 -20.66 -25.59
CA GLY A 623 -10.70 -20.60 -25.83
C GLY A 623 -11.56 -20.87 -24.59
N SER A 624 -10.97 -21.09 -23.41
CA SER A 624 -11.72 -21.17 -22.16
C SER A 624 -12.34 -19.81 -21.78
N ARG A 625 -13.52 -19.84 -21.14
CA ARG A 625 -14.34 -18.65 -20.86
C ARG A 625 -14.68 -18.56 -19.38
N LEU A 626 -14.14 -17.55 -18.71
CA LEU A 626 -14.51 -17.19 -17.35
C LEU A 626 -15.59 -16.10 -17.40
N SER A 627 -16.66 -16.24 -16.61
CA SER A 627 -17.76 -15.27 -16.60
C SER A 627 -18.05 -14.75 -15.19
N SER A 628 -18.71 -13.60 -15.09
CA SER A 628 -19.21 -13.07 -13.82
C SER A 628 -20.54 -12.33 -14.01
N VAL A 629 -21.36 -12.30 -12.96
CA VAL A 629 -22.54 -11.43 -12.87
C VAL A 629 -22.20 -10.30 -11.92
N VAL A 630 -22.63 -9.07 -12.22
CA VAL A 630 -22.28 -7.86 -11.46
C VAL A 630 -23.55 -7.11 -11.04
N ASN A 631 -23.62 -6.69 -9.77
CA ASN A 631 -24.72 -5.95 -9.18
C ASN A 631 -24.77 -4.49 -9.67
N ASN A 632 -25.93 -3.83 -9.51
CA ASN A 632 -26.08 -2.41 -9.84
C ASN A 632 -25.09 -1.48 -9.11
N THR A 633 -24.59 -1.89 -7.94
CA THR A 633 -23.58 -1.21 -7.12
C THR A 633 -22.13 -1.48 -7.56
N GLY A 634 -21.90 -2.34 -8.55
CA GLY A 634 -20.57 -2.71 -9.03
C GLY A 634 -19.89 -3.86 -8.27
N SER A 635 -20.51 -4.43 -7.25
CA SER A 635 -20.03 -5.67 -6.61
C SER A 635 -20.32 -6.90 -7.49
N VAL A 636 -19.49 -7.94 -7.40
CA VAL A 636 -19.65 -9.16 -8.21
C VAL A 636 -20.70 -10.06 -7.55
N ALA A 637 -21.84 -10.25 -8.19
CA ALA A 637 -22.93 -11.11 -7.70
C ALA A 637 -22.60 -12.61 -7.81
N SER A 638 -21.85 -13.01 -8.83
CA SER A 638 -21.31 -14.38 -8.94
C SER A 638 -20.09 -14.45 -9.88
N LYS A 639 -19.25 -15.46 -9.69
CA LYS A 639 -18.23 -15.89 -10.65
C LYS A 639 -18.59 -17.29 -11.17
N ILE A 640 -18.28 -17.52 -12.46
CA ILE A 640 -18.57 -18.76 -13.18
C ILE A 640 -17.27 -19.26 -13.81
N THR A 641 -16.90 -20.50 -13.51
CA THR A 641 -15.71 -21.17 -14.05
C THR A 641 -15.92 -21.55 -15.52
N ALA A 642 -14.85 -21.95 -16.23
CA ALA A 642 -14.97 -22.37 -17.63
C ALA A 642 -15.63 -23.75 -17.77
N SER A 643 -15.58 -24.58 -16.72
CA SER A 643 -16.42 -25.76 -16.53
C SER A 643 -17.90 -25.46 -16.20
N GLY A 644 -18.24 -24.21 -15.84
CA GLY A 644 -19.62 -23.77 -15.58
C GLY A 644 -20.07 -23.82 -14.11
N HIS A 645 -19.17 -24.12 -13.17
CA HIS A 645 -19.48 -24.07 -11.73
C HIS A 645 -19.61 -22.61 -11.26
N ILE A 646 -20.56 -22.34 -10.35
CA ILE A 646 -20.95 -20.99 -9.94
C ILE A 646 -20.65 -20.79 -8.45
N THR A 647 -19.92 -19.74 -8.12
CA THR A 647 -19.83 -19.21 -6.75
C THR A 647 -20.57 -17.88 -6.70
N SER A 648 -21.56 -17.74 -5.80
CA SER A 648 -22.37 -16.52 -5.67
C SER A 648 -22.00 -15.73 -4.42
N PHE A 649 -22.29 -14.42 -4.42
CA PHE A 649 -21.90 -13.50 -3.36
C PHE A 649 -23.07 -12.56 -3.02
N THR A 650 -23.43 -12.49 -1.73
CA THR A 650 -24.47 -11.56 -1.23
C THR A 650 -23.82 -10.38 -0.50
N TYR A 651 -24.52 -9.24 -0.44
CA TYR A 651 -23.99 -8.00 0.13
C TYR A 651 -25.03 -7.24 0.96
N ASP A 652 -24.56 -6.47 1.95
CA ASP A 652 -25.38 -5.55 2.74
C ASP A 652 -25.57 -4.17 2.08
N GLY A 653 -26.30 -3.27 2.76
CA GLY A 653 -26.52 -1.90 2.31
C GLY A 653 -25.27 -1.02 2.19
N LEU A 654 -24.09 -1.47 2.66
CA LEU A 654 -22.79 -0.80 2.47
C LEU A 654 -21.92 -1.50 1.40
N ASN A 655 -22.46 -2.48 0.66
CA ASN A 655 -21.72 -3.38 -0.22
C ASN A 655 -20.65 -4.22 0.50
N ARG A 656 -20.80 -4.49 1.81
CA ARG A 656 -19.99 -5.48 2.53
C ARG A 656 -20.53 -6.88 2.25
N LEU A 657 -19.63 -7.85 2.05
CA LEU A 657 -19.98 -9.24 1.74
C LEU A 657 -20.73 -9.88 2.91
N THR A 658 -21.96 -10.36 2.70
CA THR A 658 -22.81 -11.04 3.71
C THR A 658 -22.86 -12.55 3.55
N GLY A 659 -22.37 -13.10 2.44
CA GLY A 659 -22.29 -14.55 2.26
C GLY A 659 -21.66 -14.96 0.94
N ILE A 660 -21.26 -16.23 0.88
CA ILE A 660 -20.65 -16.88 -0.29
C ILE A 660 -21.35 -18.23 -0.48
N ASP A 661 -22.04 -18.40 -1.59
CA ASP A 661 -22.71 -19.66 -1.94
C ASP A 661 -21.75 -20.48 -2.82
N TYR A 662 -21.44 -21.72 -2.42
CA TYR A 662 -20.46 -22.58 -3.10
C TYR A 662 -21.13 -23.65 -3.99
N PRO A 663 -20.44 -24.14 -5.05
CA PRO A 663 -20.93 -25.27 -5.86
C PRO A 663 -21.24 -26.54 -5.05
N LEU A 664 -20.49 -26.80 -3.98
CA LEU A 664 -20.68 -27.92 -3.04
C LEU A 664 -20.38 -27.50 -1.59
N GLY A 665 -20.90 -28.29 -0.65
CA GLY A 665 -20.61 -28.19 0.78
C GLY A 665 -21.46 -27.13 1.48
N SER A 666 -20.88 -26.51 2.51
CA SER A 666 -21.50 -25.46 3.30
C SER A 666 -21.17 -24.08 2.74
N ASP A 667 -22.22 -23.28 2.54
CA ASP A 667 -22.11 -21.86 2.24
C ASP A 667 -21.56 -21.06 3.43
N VAL A 668 -21.12 -19.84 3.14
CA VAL A 668 -20.63 -18.88 4.13
C VAL A 668 -21.69 -17.82 4.41
N THR A 669 -21.93 -17.49 5.68
CA THR A 669 -22.70 -16.32 6.10
C THR A 669 -21.81 -15.35 6.90
N ILE A 670 -22.06 -14.05 6.79
CA ILE A 670 -21.27 -13.00 7.45
C ILE A 670 -22.21 -11.92 8.01
N ASP A 671 -22.37 -11.91 9.34
CA ASP A 671 -23.05 -10.84 10.06
C ASP A 671 -22.05 -9.71 10.36
N TRP A 672 -22.44 -8.47 10.05
CA TRP A 672 -21.68 -7.27 10.37
C TRP A 672 -22.35 -6.48 11.49
N ASN A 673 -21.55 -5.90 12.37
CA ASN A 673 -21.99 -4.92 13.36
C ASN A 673 -21.09 -3.67 13.32
N ALA A 674 -21.33 -2.72 14.21
CA ALA A 674 -20.60 -1.45 14.24
C ALA A 674 -19.11 -1.61 14.59
N THR A 675 -18.76 -2.62 15.38
CA THR A 675 -17.42 -2.86 15.95
C THR A 675 -16.91 -4.27 15.71
N GLY A 676 -17.40 -4.96 14.66
CA GLY A 676 -16.93 -6.30 14.33
C GLY A 676 -17.72 -7.00 13.23
N LYS A 677 -17.27 -8.21 12.90
CA LYS A 677 -17.97 -9.18 12.05
C LYS A 677 -17.99 -10.56 12.71
N ALA A 678 -18.99 -11.37 12.38
CA ALA A 678 -18.99 -12.80 12.62
C ALA A 678 -19.28 -13.53 11.31
N LEU A 679 -18.44 -14.51 10.98
CA LEU A 679 -18.52 -15.35 9.79
C LEU A 679 -18.79 -16.79 10.24
N TRP A 680 -19.66 -17.50 9.53
CA TRP A 680 -19.85 -18.94 9.69
C TRP A 680 -19.65 -19.68 8.37
N ARG A 681 -19.19 -20.92 8.43
CA ARG A 681 -19.27 -21.90 7.34
C ARG A 681 -19.65 -23.25 7.96
N GLY A 682 -20.90 -23.67 7.79
CA GLY A 682 -21.43 -24.84 8.50
C GLY A 682 -21.22 -24.76 10.03
N ALA A 683 -20.35 -25.62 10.56
CA ALA A 683 -19.98 -25.63 11.99
C ALA A 683 -18.77 -24.74 12.36
N TYR A 684 -18.06 -24.16 11.38
CA TYR A 684 -16.99 -23.19 11.62
C TYR A 684 -17.58 -21.82 11.95
N GLN A 685 -16.95 -21.10 12.89
CA GLN A 685 -17.16 -19.66 13.07
C GLN A 685 -15.82 -18.93 13.24
N GLU A 686 -15.72 -17.75 12.63
CA GLU A 686 -14.70 -16.75 12.92
C GLU A 686 -15.36 -15.41 13.26
N SER A 687 -15.04 -14.81 14.40
CA SER A 687 -15.45 -13.45 14.74
C SER A 687 -14.24 -12.55 14.93
N VAL A 688 -14.32 -11.33 14.37
CA VAL A 688 -13.30 -10.30 14.47
C VAL A 688 -13.95 -9.07 15.08
N ASP A 689 -13.42 -8.61 16.20
CA ASP A 689 -13.82 -7.36 16.86
C ASP A 689 -12.79 -6.26 16.58
N TRP A 690 -13.30 -5.07 16.30
CA TRP A 690 -12.51 -3.87 16.06
C TRP A 690 -12.69 -2.85 17.18
N ASP A 691 -11.67 -2.01 17.35
CA ASP A 691 -11.75 -0.84 18.18
C ASP A 691 -12.49 0.33 17.53
N GLY A 692 -12.51 1.47 18.23
CA GLY A 692 -13.17 2.68 17.78
C GLY A 692 -12.69 3.23 16.43
N PHE A 693 -11.51 2.85 15.95
CA PHE A 693 -10.94 3.28 14.67
C PHE A 693 -10.87 2.15 13.63
N GLY A 694 -11.52 1.01 13.89
CA GLY A 694 -11.56 -0.13 12.95
C GLY A 694 -10.36 -1.06 13.03
N ARG A 695 -9.52 -0.96 14.07
CA ARG A 695 -8.30 -1.77 14.24
C ARG A 695 -8.65 -3.07 14.98
N GLU A 696 -8.15 -4.21 14.51
CA GLU A 696 -8.46 -5.54 15.05
C GLU A 696 -7.91 -5.73 16.48
N ILE A 697 -8.80 -5.77 17.48
CA ILE A 697 -8.45 -5.98 18.90
C ILE A 697 -8.71 -7.40 19.38
N ARG A 698 -9.58 -8.17 18.70
CA ARG A 698 -9.79 -9.59 18.99
C ARG A 698 -10.14 -10.39 17.75
N LEU A 699 -9.51 -11.56 17.60
CA LEU A 699 -9.87 -12.61 16.66
C LEU A 699 -10.29 -13.84 17.48
N THR A 700 -11.46 -14.42 17.19
CA THR A 700 -11.89 -15.71 17.79
C THR A 700 -12.34 -16.67 16.70
N ARG A 701 -11.87 -17.92 16.77
CA ARG A 701 -12.34 -19.05 15.96
C ARG A 701 -13.05 -20.08 16.84
N ARG A 702 -14.08 -20.75 16.32
CA ARG A 702 -14.88 -21.73 17.09
C ARG A 702 -15.39 -22.88 16.22
N ASP A 703 -15.39 -24.07 16.80
CA ASP A 703 -16.21 -25.20 16.35
C ASP A 703 -17.55 -25.18 17.12
N GLN A 704 -18.68 -25.06 16.40
CA GLN A 704 -20.02 -25.01 17.03
C GLN A 704 -20.51 -26.37 17.56
N ILE A 705 -19.93 -27.49 17.10
CA ILE A 705 -20.31 -28.85 17.49
C ILE A 705 -19.63 -29.24 18.80
N SER A 706 -18.34 -28.94 18.97
CA SER A 706 -17.62 -29.19 20.24
C SER A 706 -17.77 -28.04 21.24
N GLY A 707 -17.96 -26.81 20.75
CA GLY A 707 -17.92 -25.59 21.56
C GLY A 707 -16.51 -25.06 21.82
N ASP A 708 -15.46 -25.70 21.27
CA ASP A 708 -14.07 -25.25 21.41
C ASP A 708 -13.89 -23.85 20.79
N SER A 709 -13.31 -22.93 21.55
CA SER A 709 -13.17 -21.53 21.18
C SER A 709 -11.72 -21.07 21.37
N TYR A 710 -11.18 -20.38 20.37
CA TYR A 710 -9.76 -20.05 20.24
C TYR A 710 -9.60 -18.56 19.92
N SER A 711 -9.20 -17.76 20.92
CA SER A 711 -9.16 -16.29 20.86
C SER A 711 -7.73 -15.76 20.92
N ARG A 712 -7.45 -14.68 20.18
CA ARG A 712 -6.27 -13.82 20.34
C ARG A 712 -6.70 -12.37 20.55
N THR A 713 -5.95 -11.60 21.33
CA THR A 713 -6.14 -10.14 21.49
C THR A 713 -4.95 -9.36 20.99
N PHE A 714 -5.15 -8.08 20.67
CA PHE A 714 -4.11 -7.17 20.19
C PHE A 714 -4.26 -5.79 20.82
N ASP A 715 -3.14 -5.18 21.18
CA ASP A 715 -3.11 -3.81 21.70
C ASP A 715 -2.32 -2.89 20.76
N TYR A 716 -2.70 -1.61 20.79
CA TYR A 716 -2.18 -0.55 19.94
C TYR A 716 -1.77 0.65 20.80
N ASP A 717 -0.70 1.35 20.40
CA ASP A 717 -0.33 2.63 21.00
C ASP A 717 -1.26 3.78 20.56
N GLU A 718 -1.03 4.95 21.15
CA GLU A 718 -1.75 6.18 20.86
C GLU A 718 -1.68 6.63 19.39
N SER A 719 -0.65 6.19 18.65
CA SER A 719 -0.47 6.42 17.21
C SER A 719 -1.02 5.27 16.35
N GLY A 720 -1.64 4.25 16.95
CA GLY A 720 -2.26 3.13 16.24
C GLY A 720 -1.30 2.07 15.72
N ARG A 721 -0.07 2.00 16.23
CA ARG A 721 0.89 0.93 15.92
C ARG A 721 0.66 -0.24 16.87
N LYS A 722 0.73 -1.48 16.37
CA LYS A 722 0.43 -2.68 17.17
C LYS A 722 1.58 -2.99 18.13
N ILE A 723 1.36 -2.79 19.42
CA ILE A 723 2.38 -3.01 20.47
C ILE A 723 2.30 -4.38 21.13
N PHE A 724 1.19 -5.11 20.98
CA PHE A 724 1.03 -6.47 21.52
C PHE A 724 0.15 -7.36 20.64
N ALA A 725 0.42 -8.67 20.67
CA ALA A 725 -0.44 -9.73 20.13
C ALA A 725 -0.38 -10.96 21.04
N SER A 726 -1.50 -11.32 21.68
CA SER A 726 -1.57 -12.47 22.58
C SER A 726 -1.32 -13.79 21.84
N ASP A 727 -0.91 -14.81 22.58
CA ASP A 727 -1.05 -16.21 22.16
C ASP A 727 -2.52 -16.65 22.27
N VAL A 728 -2.85 -17.79 21.66
CA VAL A 728 -4.23 -18.28 21.60
C VAL A 728 -4.70 -18.72 22.99
N ASN A 729 -5.81 -18.15 23.45
CA ASN A 729 -6.39 -18.34 24.79
C ASN A 729 -5.42 -17.99 25.94
N SER A 730 -4.47 -17.09 25.70
CA SER A 730 -3.47 -16.64 26.67
C SER A 730 -3.54 -15.13 26.90
N ALA A 731 -3.02 -14.67 28.05
CA ALA A 731 -2.74 -13.27 28.32
C ALA A 731 -1.27 -12.89 28.05
N SER A 732 -0.38 -13.87 27.84
CA SER A 732 0.98 -13.67 27.31
C SER A 732 0.95 -13.65 25.79
N GLY A 733 1.98 -13.08 25.17
CA GLY A 733 2.07 -12.89 23.72
C GLY A 733 3.38 -12.25 23.29
N ILE A 734 3.43 -11.76 22.05
CA ILE A 734 4.57 -11.03 21.50
C ILE A 734 4.30 -9.52 21.64
N GLY A 735 5.30 -8.77 22.10
CA GLY A 735 5.29 -7.30 22.19
C GLY A 735 6.27 -6.64 21.22
N TRP A 736 6.00 -5.39 20.86
CA TRP A 736 6.84 -4.59 19.96
C TRP A 736 7.12 -3.18 20.50
N GLU A 737 8.37 -2.74 20.40
CA GLU A 737 8.80 -1.36 20.67
C GLU A 737 9.25 -0.69 19.35
N TYR A 738 8.90 0.58 19.16
CA TYR A 738 9.14 1.35 17.94
C TYR A 738 9.84 2.69 18.22
N ASP A 739 10.62 3.19 17.26
CA ASP A 739 11.12 4.57 17.28
C ASP A 739 10.04 5.60 16.85
N VAL A 740 10.39 6.90 16.86
CA VAL A 740 9.47 8.00 16.51
C VAL A 740 8.96 7.93 15.06
N ILE A 741 9.67 7.27 14.14
CA ILE A 741 9.25 7.10 12.74
C ILE A 741 8.64 5.72 12.45
N GLY A 742 8.39 4.90 13.47
CA GLY A 742 7.70 3.62 13.37
C GLY A 742 8.58 2.43 12.96
N ARG A 743 9.91 2.54 13.01
CA ARG A 743 10.79 1.36 12.86
C ARG A 743 10.77 0.54 14.14
N THR A 744 10.62 -0.78 14.03
CA THR A 744 10.77 -1.69 15.18
C THR A 744 12.20 -1.63 15.70
N ILE A 745 12.37 -1.34 16.98
CA ILE A 745 13.66 -1.36 17.70
C ILE A 745 13.79 -2.61 18.58
N ARG A 746 12.67 -3.21 18.98
CA ARG A 746 12.64 -4.43 19.81
C ARG A 746 11.39 -5.28 19.55
N THR A 747 11.56 -6.59 19.65
CA THR A 747 10.47 -7.58 19.70
C THR A 747 10.66 -8.43 20.96
N ILE A 748 9.63 -8.52 21.79
CA ILE A 748 9.65 -9.21 23.09
C ILE A 748 8.80 -10.48 22.98
N ASN A 749 9.35 -11.62 23.38
CA ASN A 749 8.69 -12.92 23.39
C ASN A 749 7.87 -13.13 24.68
N GLN A 750 7.05 -14.19 24.70
CA GLN A 750 6.14 -14.55 25.79
C GLN A 750 6.82 -14.77 27.15
N ASP A 751 8.11 -15.10 27.17
CA ASP A 751 8.94 -15.34 28.35
C ASP A 751 9.77 -14.12 28.78
N GLY A 752 9.66 -12.99 28.07
CA GLY A 752 10.42 -11.77 28.31
C GLY A 752 11.82 -11.74 27.67
N THR A 753 12.24 -12.80 26.96
CA THR A 753 13.39 -12.72 26.04
C THR A 753 13.06 -11.76 24.89
N SER A 754 14.06 -11.15 24.25
CA SER A 754 13.79 -10.16 23.20
C SER A 754 14.89 -10.04 22.16
N LYS A 755 14.50 -9.92 20.89
CA LYS A 755 15.35 -9.45 19.80
C LYS A 755 15.37 -7.93 19.76
N SER A 756 16.46 -7.33 19.29
CA SER A 756 16.53 -5.88 19.06
C SER A 756 17.22 -5.53 17.74
N VAL A 757 16.89 -4.36 17.20
CA VAL A 757 17.47 -3.83 15.96
C VAL A 757 17.98 -2.42 16.21
N VAL A 758 19.29 -2.23 16.05
CA VAL A 758 19.88 -0.89 16.00
C VAL A 758 19.94 -0.46 14.53
N HIS A 759 19.31 0.68 14.23
CA HIS A 759 19.30 1.26 12.89
C HIS A 759 20.41 2.30 12.77
N GLU A 760 21.25 2.18 11.75
CA GLU A 760 22.27 3.16 11.38
C GLU A 760 21.91 3.72 10.00
N GLY A 761 20.89 4.58 9.96
CA GLY A 761 20.30 5.08 8.73
C GLY A 761 19.47 4.01 8.01
N ALA A 762 19.44 4.10 6.68
CA ALA A 762 18.84 3.08 5.81
C ALA A 762 19.84 2.01 5.37
N HIS A 763 21.13 2.37 5.37
CA HIS A 763 22.22 1.58 4.79
C HIS A 763 22.75 0.45 5.69
N ARG A 764 22.42 0.43 6.99
CA ARG A 764 22.91 -0.57 7.95
C ARG A 764 21.94 -0.82 9.10
N GLU A 765 21.78 -2.08 9.48
CA GLU A 765 21.00 -2.53 10.63
C GLU A 765 21.77 -3.63 11.40
N LEU A 766 21.82 -3.52 12.73
CA LEU A 766 22.40 -4.52 13.62
C LEU A 766 21.29 -5.27 14.33
N HIS A 767 21.01 -6.49 13.87
CA HIS A 767 19.98 -7.36 14.44
C HIS A 767 20.60 -8.23 15.52
N ARG A 768 20.12 -8.10 16.76
CA ARG A 768 20.53 -8.90 17.91
C ARG A 768 19.47 -9.94 18.26
N ASP A 769 19.89 -11.19 18.43
CA ASP A 769 19.01 -12.28 18.87
C ASP A 769 18.85 -12.33 20.40
N GLU A 770 18.04 -13.27 20.90
CA GLU A 770 17.80 -13.47 22.32
C GLU A 770 19.03 -14.00 23.08
N ASN A 771 19.99 -14.62 22.38
CA ASN A 771 21.28 -15.07 22.92
C ASN A 771 22.35 -13.95 22.91
N SER A 772 22.02 -12.76 22.42
CA SER A 772 22.89 -11.60 22.19
C SER A 772 23.91 -11.69 21.03
N ASN A 773 23.81 -12.69 20.16
CA ASN A 773 24.54 -12.73 18.87
C ASN A 773 24.06 -11.58 17.96
N VAL A 774 24.88 -11.14 17.00
CA VAL A 774 24.56 -9.99 16.12
C VAL A 774 24.80 -10.31 14.65
N VAL A 775 23.83 -9.97 13.80
CA VAL A 775 23.98 -9.92 12.33
C VAL A 775 23.98 -8.45 11.87
N ASP A 776 25.00 -8.07 11.12
CA ASP A 776 25.20 -6.76 10.50
C ASP A 776 24.71 -6.81 9.04
N TYR A 777 23.47 -6.36 8.83
CA TYR A 777 22.86 -6.24 7.51
C TYR A 777 23.17 -4.88 6.91
N ARG A 778 23.61 -4.84 5.65
CA ARG A 778 23.96 -3.60 4.94
C ARG A 778 23.27 -3.53 3.59
N TYR A 779 22.85 -2.33 3.22
CA TYR A 779 21.94 -2.09 2.09
C TYR A 779 22.53 -1.07 1.10
N GLN A 780 22.38 -1.35 -0.20
CA GLN A 780 22.47 -0.36 -1.26
C GLN A 780 21.22 0.52 -1.19
N VAL A 781 21.33 1.85 -1.26
CA VAL A 781 20.19 2.78 -1.13
C VAL A 781 20.20 3.82 -2.25
N TYR A 782 19.07 4.02 -2.93
CA TYR A 782 18.95 4.96 -4.06
C TYR A 782 18.02 6.14 -3.72
N GLY A 783 18.61 7.24 -3.27
CA GLY A 783 17.96 8.56 -3.17
C GLY A 783 16.97 8.78 -2.03
N ALA A 784 16.37 7.71 -1.49
CA ALA A 784 15.51 7.74 -0.31
C ALA A 784 15.65 6.44 0.52
N PRO A 785 15.54 6.48 1.86
CA PRO A 785 15.68 5.32 2.75
C PRO A 785 14.90 4.06 2.36
N GLU A 786 13.68 4.26 1.87
CA GLU A 786 12.75 3.23 1.40
C GLU A 786 13.23 2.50 0.15
N ASN A 787 14.02 3.15 -0.72
CA ASN A 787 14.53 2.59 -1.98
C ASN A 787 15.83 1.83 -1.76
N ARG A 788 15.79 0.77 -0.95
CA ARG A 788 16.98 0.00 -0.55
C ARG A 788 16.93 -1.48 -0.89
N TYR A 789 18.09 -2.05 -1.21
CA TYR A 789 18.28 -3.48 -1.46
C TYR A 789 19.33 -4.05 -0.51
N LEU A 790 19.07 -5.23 0.06
CA LEU A 790 20.07 -5.95 0.85
C LEU A 790 21.28 -6.30 -0.04
N ASN A 791 22.47 -5.89 0.43
CA ASN A 791 23.74 -6.13 -0.24
C ASN A 791 24.67 -7.02 0.61
N TRP A 792 24.80 -6.79 1.93
CA TRP A 792 25.56 -7.69 2.81
C TRP A 792 24.72 -8.18 3.98
N ALA A 793 24.91 -9.44 4.36
CA ALA A 793 24.59 -9.97 5.68
C ALA A 793 25.88 -10.54 6.29
N ILE A 794 26.42 -9.86 7.28
CA ILE A 794 27.60 -10.30 8.03
C ILE A 794 27.12 -10.90 9.35
N ALA A 795 27.22 -12.21 9.45
CA ALA A 795 26.80 -12.98 10.61
C ALA A 795 27.95 -13.13 11.62
N PRO A 796 27.68 -13.72 12.82
CA PRO A 796 28.70 -14.08 13.78
C PRO A 796 29.81 -14.99 13.23
N GLU A 797 30.85 -15.21 14.03
CA GLU A 797 32.06 -15.98 13.66
C GLU A 797 32.82 -15.47 12.41
N GLY A 798 32.47 -14.29 11.89
CA GLY A 798 33.10 -13.69 10.71
C GLY A 798 32.63 -14.31 9.39
N VAL A 799 31.40 -14.82 9.33
CA VAL A 799 30.77 -15.32 8.10
C VAL A 799 30.04 -14.20 7.37
N GLY A 800 30.33 -14.01 6.09
CA GLY A 800 29.79 -12.94 5.27
C GLY A 800 29.11 -13.45 4.01
N THR A 801 27.87 -13.02 3.79
CA THR A 801 27.12 -13.23 2.54
C THR A 801 26.92 -11.87 1.85
N ARG A 802 27.28 -11.77 0.57
CA ARG A 802 27.12 -10.56 -0.26
C ARG A 802 26.24 -10.84 -1.48
N ILE A 803 25.34 -9.93 -1.81
CA ILE A 803 24.34 -10.03 -2.88
C ILE A 803 24.50 -8.82 -3.80
N SER A 804 25.35 -8.97 -4.82
CA SER A 804 25.55 -7.96 -5.87
C SER A 804 24.29 -7.83 -6.73
N ARG A 805 23.93 -6.59 -7.10
CA ARG A 805 22.74 -6.27 -7.90
C ARG A 805 22.98 -5.18 -8.93
N ASP A 806 22.12 -5.10 -9.94
CA ASP A 806 22.01 -3.94 -10.84
C ASP A 806 21.06 -2.84 -10.30
N ALA A 807 20.84 -1.77 -11.09
CA ALA A 807 19.94 -0.67 -10.73
C ALA A 807 18.42 -0.99 -10.81
N TYR A 808 18.02 -2.12 -11.41
CA TYR A 808 16.65 -2.65 -11.29
C TYR A 808 16.49 -3.57 -10.06
N GLY A 809 17.61 -4.02 -9.47
CA GLY A 809 17.65 -4.91 -8.31
C GLY A 809 17.86 -6.38 -8.66
N ASN A 810 18.08 -6.72 -9.94
CA ASN A 810 18.40 -8.08 -10.37
C ASN A 810 19.69 -8.54 -9.69
N ILE A 811 19.72 -9.75 -9.14
CA ILE A 811 20.91 -10.30 -8.47
C ILE A 811 21.92 -10.68 -9.56
N THR A 812 23.09 -10.07 -9.57
CA THR A 812 24.18 -10.38 -10.52
C THR A 812 25.22 -11.34 -9.95
N GLY A 813 25.29 -11.45 -8.61
CA GLY A 813 26.13 -12.41 -7.93
C GLY A 813 25.74 -12.60 -6.47
N VAL A 814 25.88 -13.82 -5.95
CA VAL A 814 25.81 -14.15 -4.53
C VAL A 814 27.13 -14.74 -4.10
N PHE A 815 27.82 -14.07 -3.19
CA PHE A 815 29.04 -14.54 -2.54
C PHE A 815 28.73 -15.00 -1.12
N GLN A 816 29.34 -16.11 -0.71
CA GLN A 816 29.41 -16.51 0.69
C GLN A 816 30.88 -16.85 1.03
N GLY A 817 31.34 -16.43 2.21
CA GLY A 817 32.72 -16.66 2.65
C GLY A 817 32.95 -16.33 4.12
N GLY A 818 34.21 -16.47 4.55
CA GLY A 818 34.68 -16.10 5.88
C GLY A 818 35.75 -15.02 5.84
N LEU A 819 35.99 -14.33 6.96
CA LEU A 819 37.12 -13.41 7.10
C LEU A 819 38.44 -14.08 6.74
N ASP A 820 39.26 -13.38 5.95
CA ASP A 820 40.62 -13.79 5.60
C ASP A 820 41.52 -13.76 6.86
N PRO A 821 42.12 -14.89 7.29
CA PRO A 821 43.02 -14.92 8.45
C PRO A 821 44.27 -14.05 8.30
N ASP A 822 44.78 -13.87 7.07
CA ASP A 822 45.96 -13.06 6.78
C ASP A 822 45.59 -11.58 6.53
N ASN A 823 44.32 -11.28 6.21
CA ASN A 823 43.81 -9.93 5.99
C ASN A 823 42.36 -9.73 6.48
N PRO A 824 42.11 -9.53 7.79
CA PRO A 824 40.76 -9.42 8.37
C PRO A 824 39.88 -8.24 7.90
N ALA A 825 40.32 -7.46 6.91
CA ALA A 825 39.49 -6.49 6.17
C ALA A 825 38.84 -7.08 4.90
N GLN A 826 39.10 -8.35 4.58
CA GLN A 826 38.58 -9.06 3.40
C GLN A 826 37.90 -10.37 3.79
N TYR A 827 37.05 -10.87 2.89
CA TYR A 827 36.42 -12.18 2.99
C TYR A 827 36.92 -13.06 1.84
N LEU A 828 37.32 -14.29 2.16
CA LEU A 828 37.59 -15.34 1.18
C LEU A 828 36.38 -16.27 1.09
N GLY A 829 35.96 -16.58 -0.13
CA GLY A 829 34.70 -17.26 -0.36
C GLY A 829 34.49 -17.69 -1.80
N TYR A 830 33.30 -18.21 -2.09
CA TYR A 830 32.84 -18.58 -3.42
C TYR A 830 31.71 -17.65 -3.86
N THR A 831 31.68 -17.32 -5.16
CA THR A 831 30.62 -16.51 -5.78
C THR A 831 29.87 -17.33 -6.81
N GLN A 832 28.56 -17.40 -6.69
CA GLN A 832 27.65 -17.80 -7.75
C GLN A 832 27.27 -16.55 -8.57
N PHE A 833 27.43 -16.60 -9.89
CA PHE A 833 27.13 -15.46 -10.79
C PHE A 833 25.83 -15.69 -11.57
N PHE A 834 25.14 -14.61 -11.91
CA PHE A 834 23.83 -14.63 -12.54
C PHE A 834 23.84 -13.78 -13.81
N GLY A 835 23.63 -14.41 -14.97
CA GLY A 835 23.67 -13.77 -16.28
C GLY A 835 22.27 -13.57 -16.86
N TYR A 836 22.01 -12.38 -17.41
CA TYR A 836 20.71 -11.99 -17.97
C TYR A 836 20.85 -11.63 -19.45
N ASN A 837 19.78 -11.83 -20.22
CA ASN A 837 19.69 -11.27 -21.57
C ASN A 837 19.30 -9.78 -21.54
N ASN A 838 19.26 -9.15 -22.72
CA ASN A 838 18.83 -7.76 -22.89
C ASN A 838 17.35 -7.48 -22.54
N ARG A 839 16.60 -8.50 -22.11
CA ARG A 839 15.23 -8.40 -21.58
C ARG A 839 15.15 -8.53 -20.05
N LEU A 840 16.30 -8.53 -19.37
CA LEU A 840 16.44 -8.79 -17.94
C LEU A 840 15.86 -10.16 -17.52
N GLN A 841 15.86 -11.15 -18.43
CA GLN A 841 15.49 -12.53 -18.15
C GLN A 841 16.76 -13.35 -17.86
N LEU A 842 16.76 -14.13 -16.76
CA LEU A 842 17.92 -14.90 -16.30
C LEU A 842 18.27 -16.04 -17.27
N THR A 843 19.37 -15.91 -18.02
CA THR A 843 19.84 -16.90 -19.00
C THR A 843 20.94 -17.82 -18.49
N SER A 844 21.62 -17.50 -17.38
CA SER A 844 22.62 -18.39 -16.79
C SER A 844 22.77 -18.20 -15.28
N ILE A 845 23.15 -19.29 -14.61
CA ILE A 845 23.70 -19.29 -13.25
C ILE A 845 25.04 -20.02 -13.33
N ASP A 846 26.13 -19.38 -12.94
CA ASP A 846 27.46 -19.98 -12.90
C ASP A 846 27.87 -20.23 -11.45
N SER A 847 27.98 -21.51 -11.08
CA SER A 847 28.37 -21.98 -9.74
C SER A 847 29.75 -22.67 -9.79
N PRO A 848 30.87 -21.94 -9.93
CA PRO A 848 32.20 -22.53 -10.15
C PRO A 848 32.76 -23.36 -8.96
N ALA A 849 32.03 -23.44 -7.84
CA ALA A 849 32.35 -24.26 -6.68
C ALA A 849 31.47 -25.53 -6.53
N ASP A 850 30.45 -25.71 -7.38
CA ASP A 850 29.58 -26.90 -7.38
C ASP A 850 29.33 -27.38 -8.82
N ILE A 851 28.10 -27.30 -9.35
CA ILE A 851 27.71 -27.87 -10.66
C ILE A 851 28.15 -27.02 -11.87
N GLY A 852 28.86 -25.91 -11.64
CA GLY A 852 29.33 -25.00 -12.69
C GLY A 852 28.19 -24.25 -13.38
N LEU A 853 28.31 -24.08 -14.69
CA LEU A 853 27.41 -23.27 -15.50
C LEU A 853 26.10 -23.99 -15.82
N THR A 854 24.99 -23.56 -15.21
CA THR A 854 23.64 -23.82 -15.71
C THR A 854 23.23 -22.75 -16.72
N THR A 855 22.75 -23.16 -17.90
CA THR A 855 22.19 -22.23 -18.91
C THR A 855 20.70 -22.47 -19.14
N TYR A 856 20.00 -21.41 -19.55
CA TYR A 856 18.56 -21.39 -19.79
C TYR A 856 18.25 -20.73 -21.14
N GLY A 857 17.73 -21.51 -22.10
CA GLY A 857 17.07 -20.96 -23.27
C GLY A 857 15.69 -20.43 -22.89
N ARG A 858 15.29 -19.27 -23.44
CA ARG A 858 13.98 -18.66 -23.17
C ARG A 858 13.24 -18.22 -24.42
N ASP A 859 11.92 -18.26 -24.37
CA ASP A 859 11.05 -17.62 -25.36
C ASP A 859 10.96 -16.10 -25.16
N ILE A 860 10.12 -15.43 -25.95
CA ILE A 860 9.92 -13.98 -25.88
C ILE A 860 9.31 -13.50 -24.56
N LEU A 861 8.45 -14.28 -23.90
CA LEU A 861 7.88 -13.95 -22.59
C LEU A 861 8.83 -14.25 -21.43
N GLY A 862 9.81 -15.13 -21.67
CA GLY A 862 10.76 -15.59 -20.66
C GLY A 862 10.49 -17.01 -20.14
N ASN A 863 9.55 -17.75 -20.76
CA ASN A 863 9.36 -19.18 -20.47
C ASN A 863 10.64 -19.96 -20.77
N VAL A 864 11.01 -20.94 -19.93
CA VAL A 864 12.28 -21.68 -20.05
C VAL A 864 12.10 -22.80 -21.08
N ILE A 865 12.48 -22.55 -22.33
CA ILE A 865 12.36 -23.54 -23.42
C ILE A 865 13.49 -24.58 -23.45
N SER A 866 14.62 -24.30 -22.78
CA SER A 866 15.66 -25.31 -22.54
C SER A 866 16.44 -25.04 -21.26
N ARG A 867 16.99 -26.11 -20.66
CA ARG A 867 17.92 -26.04 -19.52
C ARG A 867 19.07 -27.03 -19.71
N GLN A 868 20.29 -26.58 -19.48
CA GLN A 868 21.53 -27.37 -19.56
C GLN A 868 22.39 -27.13 -18.32
N ILE A 869 23.17 -28.11 -17.84
CA ILE A 869 24.13 -27.94 -16.74
C ILE A 869 25.50 -28.46 -17.19
N GLY A 870 26.56 -27.68 -16.98
CA GLY A 870 27.93 -28.12 -17.25
C GLY A 870 28.13 -28.55 -18.70
N ALA A 871 28.44 -29.83 -18.93
CA ALA A 871 28.59 -30.43 -20.26
C ALA A 871 27.42 -31.36 -20.64
N SER A 872 26.35 -31.43 -19.83
CA SER A 872 25.20 -32.29 -20.06
C SER A 872 24.47 -31.95 -21.37
N ASP A 873 23.70 -32.89 -21.91
CA ASP A 873 22.68 -32.57 -22.91
C ASP A 873 21.56 -31.73 -22.26
N ALA A 874 20.86 -30.93 -23.08
CA ALA A 874 19.84 -30.01 -22.61
C ALA A 874 18.45 -30.67 -22.50
N THR A 875 17.74 -30.43 -21.39
CA THR A 875 16.30 -30.71 -21.25
C THR A 875 15.51 -29.64 -22.00
N GLY A 876 14.56 -30.05 -22.84
CA GLY A 876 13.68 -29.15 -23.60
C GLY A 876 12.29 -29.01 -22.96
N TYR A 877 11.63 -27.87 -23.18
CA TYR A 877 10.27 -27.60 -22.69
C TYR A 877 9.42 -26.94 -23.78
N ILE A 878 8.16 -27.37 -23.90
CA ILE A 878 7.17 -26.79 -24.81
C ILE A 878 6.02 -26.21 -23.99
N TYR A 879 5.49 -25.07 -24.43
CA TYR A 879 4.45 -24.31 -23.72
C TYR A 879 3.25 -24.02 -24.62
N ASP A 880 2.07 -24.11 -24.03
CA ASP A 880 0.78 -23.88 -24.69
C ASP A 880 0.45 -22.37 -24.86
N PRO A 881 -0.68 -22.01 -25.49
CA PRO A 881 -1.13 -20.62 -25.62
C PRO A 881 -1.24 -19.84 -24.30
N MET A 882 -1.44 -20.51 -23.16
CA MET A 882 -1.52 -19.89 -21.83
C MET A 882 -0.18 -19.87 -21.07
N SER A 883 0.93 -20.24 -21.71
CA SER A 883 2.24 -20.43 -21.06
C SER A 883 2.24 -21.51 -19.96
N ARG A 884 1.35 -22.51 -20.07
CA ARG A 884 1.39 -23.74 -19.28
C ARG A 884 2.31 -24.74 -19.98
N VAL A 885 3.02 -25.60 -19.24
CA VAL A 885 3.91 -26.61 -19.82
C VAL A 885 3.08 -27.67 -20.53
N GLU A 886 3.28 -27.85 -21.84
CA GLU A 886 2.62 -28.89 -22.64
C GLU A 886 3.44 -30.19 -22.63
N SER A 887 4.78 -30.10 -22.72
CA SER A 887 5.68 -31.24 -22.61
C SER A 887 7.08 -30.87 -22.12
N VAL A 888 7.77 -31.85 -21.54
CA VAL A 888 9.21 -31.79 -21.22
C VAL A 888 9.90 -32.95 -21.93
N ASP A 889 10.95 -32.62 -22.69
CA ASP A 889 11.78 -33.58 -23.43
C ASP A 889 13.10 -33.77 -22.68
N TYR A 890 13.41 -35.02 -22.32
CA TYR A 890 14.58 -35.36 -21.52
C TYR A 890 15.69 -35.93 -22.39
N PRO A 891 16.97 -35.60 -22.12
CA PRO A 891 18.08 -36.15 -22.89
C PRO A 891 18.26 -37.67 -22.70
N GLY A 892 18.88 -38.31 -23.69
CA GLY A 892 19.23 -39.73 -23.64
C GLY A 892 18.04 -40.66 -23.92
N ALA A 893 17.83 -41.63 -23.03
CA ALA A 893 16.79 -42.66 -23.17
C ALA A 893 15.58 -42.45 -22.23
N ALA A 894 15.59 -41.38 -21.42
CA ALA A 894 14.51 -41.06 -20.51
C ALA A 894 13.24 -40.63 -21.30
N PRO A 895 12.06 -41.24 -21.06
CA PRO A 895 10.87 -40.91 -21.84
C PRO A 895 10.32 -39.54 -21.45
N GLY A 896 10.27 -38.63 -22.44
CA GLY A 896 9.63 -37.31 -22.31
C GLY A 896 8.19 -37.40 -21.79
N ILE A 897 7.78 -36.35 -21.08
CA ILE A 897 6.47 -36.27 -20.43
C ILE A 897 5.56 -35.25 -21.13
N SER A 898 4.28 -35.57 -21.24
CA SER A 898 3.23 -34.70 -21.76
C SER A 898 2.22 -34.37 -20.67
N TYR A 899 1.72 -33.15 -20.68
CA TYR A 899 0.71 -32.62 -19.78
C TYR A 899 -0.59 -32.37 -20.53
N SER A 900 -1.71 -32.42 -19.81
CA SER A 900 -3.00 -31.95 -20.30
C SER A 900 -3.74 -31.24 -19.20
N TYR A 901 -4.54 -30.24 -19.58
CA TYR A 901 -5.29 -29.39 -18.65
C TYR A 901 -6.80 -29.61 -18.80
N ASP A 902 -7.56 -29.24 -17.77
CA ASP A 902 -9.01 -29.08 -17.87
C ASP A 902 -9.39 -27.66 -18.30
N ALA A 903 -10.69 -27.40 -18.49
CA ALA A 903 -11.19 -26.10 -18.93
C ALA A 903 -10.86 -24.95 -17.95
N ASP A 904 -10.65 -25.27 -16.66
CA ASP A 904 -10.33 -24.29 -15.62
C ASP A 904 -8.80 -24.10 -15.45
N GLY A 905 -7.99 -24.77 -16.27
CA GLY A 905 -6.53 -24.69 -16.27
C GLY A 905 -5.82 -25.56 -15.22
N ARG A 906 -6.53 -26.49 -14.55
CA ARG A 906 -5.92 -27.47 -13.63
C ARG A 906 -5.27 -28.61 -14.42
N VAL A 907 -4.21 -29.23 -13.89
CA VAL A 907 -3.59 -30.40 -14.53
C VAL A 907 -4.56 -31.57 -14.49
N LYS A 908 -4.98 -32.05 -15.66
CA LYS A 908 -5.92 -33.16 -15.82
C LYS A 908 -5.20 -34.51 -15.92
N ALA A 909 -4.08 -34.56 -16.64
CA ALA A 909 -3.23 -35.74 -16.67
C ALA A 909 -1.78 -35.40 -17.02
N ILE A 910 -0.86 -36.25 -16.56
CA ILE A 910 0.57 -36.28 -16.92
C ILE A 910 0.89 -37.70 -17.43
N SER A 911 1.52 -37.82 -18.59
CA SER A 911 1.81 -39.12 -19.22
C SER A 911 3.19 -39.20 -19.86
N ASN A 912 3.70 -40.42 -20.04
CA ASN A 912 4.80 -40.76 -20.92
C ASN A 912 4.57 -42.16 -21.52
N SER A 913 5.59 -42.76 -22.17
CA SER A 913 5.48 -44.09 -22.78
C SER A 913 5.18 -45.23 -21.80
N ASN A 914 5.43 -45.03 -20.49
CA ASN A 914 5.45 -46.09 -19.48
C ASN A 914 4.30 -45.95 -18.47
N ALA A 915 3.81 -44.72 -18.25
CA ALA A 915 2.85 -44.37 -17.21
C ALA A 915 1.89 -43.25 -17.65
N THR A 916 0.70 -43.21 -17.04
CA THR A 916 -0.21 -42.05 -17.07
C THR A 916 -0.80 -41.83 -15.68
N ARG A 917 -0.75 -40.60 -15.17
CA ARG A 917 -1.42 -40.17 -13.93
C ARG A 917 -2.52 -39.18 -14.29
N THR A 918 -3.76 -39.51 -13.94
CA THR A 918 -4.94 -38.66 -14.14
C THR A 918 -5.36 -38.05 -12.80
N TYR A 919 -5.88 -36.82 -12.83
CA TYR A 919 -6.35 -36.08 -11.67
C TYR A 919 -7.83 -35.72 -11.86
N ASN A 920 -8.66 -35.99 -10.86
CA ASN A 920 -10.10 -35.73 -10.89
C ASN A 920 -10.47 -34.75 -9.77
N TYR A 921 -11.22 -33.71 -10.11
CA TYR A 921 -11.60 -32.63 -9.21
C TYR A 921 -13.13 -32.52 -9.06
N ASN A 922 -13.60 -31.99 -7.93
CA ASN A 922 -15.01 -31.62 -7.74
C ASN A 922 -15.31 -30.19 -8.23
N GLU A 923 -16.59 -29.82 -8.16
CA GLU A 923 -17.12 -28.52 -8.59
C GLU A 923 -16.55 -27.33 -7.80
N ASN A 924 -16.12 -27.53 -6.54
CA ASN A 924 -15.48 -26.49 -5.71
C ASN A 924 -14.02 -26.19 -6.11
N GLY A 925 -13.38 -27.06 -6.91
CA GLY A 925 -11.97 -26.94 -7.24
C GLY A 925 -11.10 -28.12 -6.79
N ASN A 926 -11.58 -28.90 -5.83
CA ASN A 926 -10.76 -29.73 -4.94
C ASN A 926 -10.49 -31.13 -5.51
N LEU A 927 -9.27 -31.65 -5.30
CA LEU A 927 -8.83 -32.95 -5.79
C LEU A 927 -9.53 -34.07 -5.03
N VAL A 928 -10.28 -34.92 -5.73
CA VAL A 928 -11.04 -36.05 -5.15
C VAL A 928 -10.49 -37.43 -5.53
N SER A 929 -9.73 -37.55 -6.62
CA SER A 929 -8.87 -38.73 -6.84
C SER A 929 -7.69 -38.49 -7.77
N GLU A 930 -6.68 -39.34 -7.61
CA GLU A 930 -5.57 -39.53 -8.55
C GLU A 930 -5.55 -40.99 -9.04
N ASP A 931 -5.46 -41.20 -10.34
CA ASP A 931 -5.42 -42.54 -10.96
C ASP A 931 -4.11 -42.74 -11.71
N ILE A 932 -3.24 -43.63 -11.21
CA ILE A 932 -1.95 -43.97 -11.84
C ILE A 932 -2.07 -45.28 -12.61
N ALA A 933 -1.98 -45.22 -13.94
CA ALA A 933 -1.89 -46.38 -14.82
C ALA A 933 -0.43 -46.67 -15.19
N ILE A 934 0.07 -47.86 -14.85
CA ILE A 934 1.43 -48.35 -15.16
C ILE A 934 1.34 -49.81 -15.59
N GLY A 935 1.97 -50.17 -16.72
CA GLY A 935 2.04 -51.57 -17.18
C GLY A 935 0.70 -52.26 -17.43
N GLY A 936 -0.39 -51.49 -17.62
CA GLY A 936 -1.76 -52.00 -17.75
C GLY A 936 -2.51 -52.22 -16.43
N ALA A 937 -1.85 -52.05 -15.28
CA ALA A 937 -2.52 -51.95 -13.97
C ALA A 937 -2.87 -50.49 -13.67
N SER A 938 -3.96 -50.27 -12.92
CA SER A 938 -4.37 -48.94 -12.43
C SER A 938 -4.41 -48.91 -10.91
N TYR A 939 -3.90 -47.82 -10.33
CA TYR A 939 -3.78 -47.58 -8.90
C TYR A 939 -4.47 -46.26 -8.57
N SER A 940 -5.65 -46.34 -7.94
CA SER A 940 -6.48 -45.17 -7.59
C SER A 940 -6.28 -44.77 -6.13
N LEU A 941 -6.00 -43.49 -5.89
CA LEU A 941 -5.95 -42.86 -4.57
C LEU A 941 -7.08 -41.85 -4.48
N ALA A 942 -8.02 -42.04 -3.55
CA ALA A 942 -9.23 -41.21 -3.45
C ALA A 942 -9.30 -40.43 -2.13
N TYR A 943 -9.77 -39.19 -2.22
CA TYR A 943 -9.90 -38.22 -1.14
C TYR A 943 -11.39 -37.89 -0.95
N THR A 944 -11.97 -38.31 0.17
CA THR A 944 -13.29 -37.86 0.60
C THR A 944 -13.12 -36.59 1.41
N LEU A 945 -13.89 -35.56 1.09
CA LEU A 945 -13.93 -34.30 1.84
C LEU A 945 -15.14 -34.26 2.77
N ASP A 946 -15.17 -33.33 3.73
CA ASP A 946 -16.38 -32.93 4.45
C ASP A 946 -17.07 -31.73 3.76
N ASP A 947 -18.20 -31.28 4.29
CA ASP A 947 -18.94 -30.12 3.78
C ASP A 947 -18.19 -28.79 3.97
N LEU A 948 -16.98 -28.78 4.51
CA LEU A 948 -16.10 -27.61 4.66
C LEU A 948 -14.84 -27.72 3.77
N ASP A 949 -14.82 -28.70 2.86
CA ASP A 949 -13.69 -29.09 1.99
C ASP A 949 -12.45 -29.67 2.71
N HIS A 950 -12.56 -30.06 4.00
CA HIS A 950 -11.47 -30.72 4.72
C HIS A 950 -11.39 -32.22 4.39
N LEU A 951 -10.18 -32.79 4.40
CA LEU A 951 -9.98 -34.23 4.17
C LEU A 951 -10.61 -35.08 5.28
N SER A 952 -11.73 -35.73 4.99
CA SER A 952 -12.47 -36.58 5.92
C SER A 952 -12.03 -38.05 5.87
N MET A 953 -11.68 -38.55 4.67
CA MET A 953 -11.16 -39.92 4.49
C MET A 953 -10.18 -40.02 3.31
N LEU A 954 -9.13 -40.82 3.46
CA LEU A 954 -8.22 -41.22 2.38
C LEU A 954 -8.39 -42.70 2.06
N THR A 955 -8.54 -43.07 0.79
CA THR A 955 -8.63 -44.46 0.33
C THR A 955 -7.46 -44.80 -0.59
N TYR A 956 -6.61 -45.72 -0.16
CA TYR A 956 -5.45 -46.19 -0.92
C TYR A 956 -5.83 -47.17 -2.05
N PRO A 957 -4.96 -47.37 -3.07
CA PRO A 957 -5.14 -48.37 -4.15
C PRO A 957 -5.36 -49.83 -3.70
N SER A 958 -5.15 -50.14 -2.41
CA SER A 958 -5.41 -51.45 -1.81
C SER A 958 -6.82 -51.59 -1.21
N GLY A 959 -7.68 -50.58 -1.35
CA GLY A 959 -8.98 -50.50 -0.68
C GLY A 959 -8.92 -50.22 0.83
N ARG A 960 -7.71 -49.95 1.36
CA ARG A 960 -7.53 -49.54 2.76
C ARG A 960 -7.92 -48.07 2.92
N THR A 961 -8.69 -47.78 3.95
CA THR A 961 -9.10 -46.42 4.32
C THR A 961 -8.32 -45.89 5.52
N LEU A 962 -8.18 -44.57 5.59
CA LEU A 962 -7.90 -43.79 6.80
C LEU A 962 -9.06 -42.81 7.00
N ASP A 963 -9.81 -42.98 8.09
CA ASP A 963 -10.87 -42.06 8.49
C ASP A 963 -10.29 -41.05 9.50
N TYR A 964 -10.36 -39.77 9.16
CA TYR A 964 -9.83 -38.65 9.95
C TYR A 964 -10.88 -37.95 10.81
N ALA A 965 -12.15 -38.03 10.42
CA ALA A 965 -13.29 -37.28 10.96
C ALA A 965 -12.90 -35.88 11.51
N PRO A 966 -12.59 -34.89 10.66
CA PRO A 966 -12.12 -33.58 11.09
C PRO A 966 -13.10 -32.82 11.99
N ASP A 967 -12.58 -31.88 12.77
CA ASP A 967 -13.35 -30.83 13.44
C ASP A 967 -13.61 -29.66 12.48
N ALA A 968 -14.46 -28.73 12.90
CA ALA A 968 -14.85 -27.59 12.06
C ALA A 968 -13.70 -26.62 11.75
N LEU A 969 -12.53 -26.80 12.40
CA LEU A 969 -11.30 -26.06 12.16
C LEU A 969 -10.34 -26.82 11.22
N GLY A 970 -10.81 -27.92 10.61
CA GLY A 970 -10.06 -28.76 9.67
C GLY A 970 -9.07 -29.71 10.31
N ARG A 971 -9.10 -29.89 11.64
CA ARG A 971 -8.13 -30.71 12.38
C ARG A 971 -8.67 -32.12 12.56
N ALA A 972 -7.90 -33.13 12.15
CA ALA A 972 -8.30 -34.53 12.26
C ALA A 972 -8.49 -34.97 13.73
N LYS A 973 -9.67 -35.48 14.11
CA LYS A 973 -9.93 -36.01 15.46
C LYS A 973 -9.49 -37.47 15.62
N GLN A 974 -9.19 -38.17 14.53
CA GLN A 974 -8.74 -39.57 14.52
C GLN A 974 -7.87 -39.87 13.29
N ALA A 975 -7.41 -41.11 13.16
CA ALA A 975 -6.85 -41.69 11.93
C ALA A 975 -7.11 -43.20 11.95
N MET A 976 -8.39 -43.58 11.96
CA MET A 976 -8.80 -44.97 12.12
C MET A 976 -8.41 -45.81 10.90
N PRO A 977 -7.90 -47.05 11.07
CA PRO A 977 -7.93 -47.86 12.30
C PRO A 977 -6.69 -47.73 13.22
N TYR A 978 -5.81 -46.75 13.03
CA TYR A 978 -4.52 -46.66 13.74
C TYR A 978 -4.58 -45.74 14.97
N LEU A 979 -5.23 -44.58 14.84
CA LEU A 979 -5.47 -43.63 15.93
C LEU A 979 -6.98 -43.51 16.17
N SER A 980 -7.41 -43.77 17.40
CA SER A 980 -8.81 -43.67 17.85
C SER A 980 -9.13 -42.32 18.51
N GLY A 981 -8.18 -41.39 18.52
CA GLY A 981 -8.34 -40.05 19.07
C GLY A 981 -7.09 -39.20 18.87
N VAL A 982 -7.29 -37.93 18.58
CA VAL A 982 -6.27 -36.88 18.44
C VAL A 982 -6.80 -35.64 19.17
N SER A 983 -5.95 -34.94 19.92
CA SER A 983 -6.29 -33.64 20.49
C SER A 983 -5.18 -32.62 20.32
N TYR A 984 -5.55 -31.35 20.39
CA TYR A 984 -4.71 -30.20 20.06
C TYR A 984 -4.58 -29.22 21.22
N HIS A 985 -3.50 -28.45 21.22
CA HIS A 985 -3.30 -27.26 22.05
C HIS A 985 -4.07 -26.06 21.46
N PRO A 986 -4.21 -24.94 22.20
CA PRO A 986 -4.90 -23.74 21.70
C PRO A 986 -4.31 -23.15 20.41
N ASP A 987 -3.00 -23.29 20.19
CA ASP A 987 -2.30 -22.88 18.96
C ASP A 987 -2.61 -23.77 17.74
N GLY A 988 -3.35 -24.87 17.91
CA GLY A 988 -3.61 -25.87 16.89
C GLY A 988 -2.52 -26.93 16.74
N SER A 989 -1.48 -26.93 17.57
CA SER A 989 -0.44 -27.96 17.55
C SER A 989 -0.88 -29.24 18.27
N LEU A 990 -0.25 -30.37 17.96
CA LEU A 990 -0.59 -31.67 18.58
C LEU A 990 -0.35 -31.65 20.10
N ARG A 991 -1.34 -32.13 20.85
CA ARG A 991 -1.34 -32.29 22.31
C ARG A 991 -1.40 -33.75 22.74
N GLN A 992 -2.17 -34.59 22.04
CA GLN A 992 -2.28 -36.01 22.37
C GLN A 992 -2.62 -36.86 21.14
N LEU A 993 -2.04 -38.06 21.06
CA LEU A 993 -2.40 -39.12 20.11
C LEU A 993 -2.81 -40.39 20.88
N ALA A 994 -4.05 -40.84 20.73
CA ALA A 994 -4.55 -42.10 21.27
C ALA A 994 -4.52 -43.19 20.18
N TYR A 995 -3.61 -44.15 20.35
CA TYR A 995 -3.43 -45.28 19.44
C TYR A 995 -4.48 -46.37 19.71
N ALA A 996 -4.97 -47.01 18.65
CA ALA A 996 -5.98 -48.08 18.73
C ALA A 996 -5.52 -49.34 19.50
N ASN A 997 -4.23 -49.43 19.87
CA ASN A 997 -3.69 -50.46 20.75
C ASN A 997 -3.75 -50.09 22.26
N GLY A 998 -4.41 -48.99 22.62
CA GLY A 998 -4.55 -48.52 24.00
C GLY A 998 -3.35 -47.74 24.55
N ARG A 999 -2.40 -47.33 23.70
CA ARG A 999 -1.32 -46.41 24.07
C ARG A 999 -1.71 -44.97 23.82
N ILE A 1000 -1.23 -44.07 24.67
CA ILE A 1000 -1.39 -42.63 24.53
C ILE A 1000 0.01 -42.02 24.43
N ALA A 1001 0.20 -41.11 23.48
CA ALA A 1001 1.33 -40.21 23.42
C ALA A 1001 0.86 -38.79 23.76
N ASP A 1002 1.41 -38.21 24.81
CA ASP A 1002 1.14 -36.85 25.28
C ASP A 1002 2.31 -35.93 24.90
N PHE A 1003 1.98 -34.70 24.49
CA PHE A 1003 2.90 -33.67 24.04
C PHE A 1003 2.60 -32.37 24.78
N THR A 1004 3.56 -31.83 25.54
CA THR A 1004 3.41 -30.53 26.24
C THR A 1004 4.13 -29.40 25.51
N ARG A 1005 3.88 -28.16 25.92
CA ARG A 1005 4.43 -26.94 25.31
C ARG A 1005 5.05 -26.01 26.35
N THR A 1006 6.13 -25.33 25.97
CA THR A 1006 6.70 -24.22 26.74
C THR A 1006 5.77 -23.00 26.68
N THR A 1007 6.03 -21.99 27.51
CA THR A 1007 5.37 -20.67 27.41
C THR A 1007 5.61 -19.93 26.08
N THR A 1008 6.61 -20.36 25.30
CA THR A 1008 6.94 -19.88 23.95
C THR A 1008 6.49 -20.87 22.85
N ASN A 1009 5.56 -21.79 23.18
CA ASN A 1009 5.00 -22.83 22.30
C ASN A 1009 6.04 -23.79 21.66
N ARG A 1010 7.24 -23.89 22.22
CA ARG A 1010 8.24 -24.92 21.86
C ARG A 1010 7.80 -26.28 22.46
N MET A 1011 8.33 -27.40 21.96
CA MET A 1011 7.96 -28.74 22.46
C MET A 1011 8.62 -28.97 23.82
N ASP A 1012 7.84 -29.21 24.86
CA ASP A 1012 8.34 -29.29 26.26
C ASP A 1012 8.61 -30.75 26.67
N THR A 1013 7.62 -31.63 26.60
CA THR A 1013 7.79 -33.08 26.82
C THR A 1013 7.08 -33.94 25.78
N ILE A 1014 7.59 -35.16 25.58
CA ILE A 1014 6.95 -36.23 24.81
C ILE A 1014 6.88 -37.48 25.68
N THR A 1015 5.69 -37.86 26.12
CA THR A 1015 5.47 -38.97 27.05
C THR A 1015 4.58 -40.06 26.45
N VAL A 1016 4.99 -41.32 26.60
CA VAL A 1016 4.16 -42.51 26.31
C VAL A 1016 4.26 -43.45 27.50
N ALA A 1017 3.15 -43.66 28.22
CA ALA A 1017 3.14 -44.35 29.51
C ALA A 1017 3.94 -45.68 29.53
N GLY A 1018 5.07 -45.66 30.24
CA GLY A 1018 6.00 -46.78 30.41
C GLY A 1018 7.01 -47.00 29.28
N LEU A 1019 6.89 -46.31 28.15
CA LEU A 1019 7.69 -46.53 26.92
C LEU A 1019 8.58 -45.33 26.55
N VAL A 1020 8.06 -44.10 26.64
CA VAL A 1020 8.75 -42.85 26.27
C VAL A 1020 8.49 -41.81 27.36
N GLY A 1021 9.44 -40.91 27.59
CA GLY A 1021 9.36 -39.81 28.53
C GLY A 1021 10.57 -38.92 28.31
N LEU A 1022 10.47 -38.08 27.28
CA LEU A 1022 11.53 -37.17 26.84
C LEU A 1022 11.17 -35.75 27.25
N ASP A 1023 12.11 -35.05 27.88
CA ASP A 1023 11.97 -33.68 28.35
C ASP A 1023 13.00 -32.79 27.62
N TYR A 1024 12.59 -31.62 27.12
CA TYR A 1024 13.38 -30.78 26.20
C TYR A 1024 13.73 -29.41 26.82
N ASP A 1025 15.02 -29.17 27.03
CA ASP A 1025 15.54 -27.86 27.45
C ASP A 1025 15.96 -27.02 26.23
N TYR A 1026 15.89 -25.69 26.36
CA TYR A 1026 16.19 -24.73 25.30
C TYR A 1026 17.13 -23.61 25.77
N ASP A 1027 17.82 -22.95 24.82
CA ASP A 1027 18.34 -21.59 25.03
C ASP A 1027 17.28 -20.51 24.71
N ALA A 1028 17.66 -19.24 24.81
CA ALA A 1028 16.72 -18.14 24.59
C ALA A 1028 16.29 -18.05 23.11
N ALA A 1029 17.23 -18.20 22.16
CA ALA A 1029 16.93 -18.22 20.72
C ALA A 1029 16.03 -19.39 20.28
N GLY A 1030 16.11 -20.54 20.96
CA GLY A 1030 15.26 -21.72 20.72
C GLY A 1030 16.00 -22.98 20.24
N ASN A 1031 17.32 -23.03 20.42
CA ASN A 1031 18.12 -24.23 20.18
C ASN A 1031 17.92 -25.22 21.33
N VAL A 1032 17.80 -26.52 21.04
CA VAL A 1032 17.54 -27.57 22.04
C VAL A 1032 18.83 -27.87 22.81
N THR A 1033 18.98 -27.34 24.03
CA THR A 1033 20.19 -27.47 24.85
C THR A 1033 20.28 -28.79 25.61
N ALA A 1034 19.16 -29.48 25.84
CA ALA A 1034 19.18 -30.87 26.29
C ALA A 1034 17.94 -31.65 25.83
N ILE A 1035 18.10 -32.98 25.78
CA ILE A 1035 17.00 -33.93 25.72
C ILE A 1035 17.24 -34.94 26.85
N GLN A 1036 16.43 -34.86 27.89
CA GLN A 1036 16.48 -35.78 29.03
C GLN A 1036 15.55 -36.97 28.77
N ASP A 1037 15.92 -38.17 29.23
CA ASP A 1037 15.15 -39.40 29.04
C ASP A 1037 14.86 -40.05 30.40
N SER A 1038 13.67 -39.75 30.93
CA SER A 1038 13.16 -40.28 32.19
C SER A 1038 12.86 -41.79 32.17
N ARG A 1039 12.93 -42.45 31.00
CA ARG A 1039 12.84 -43.91 30.87
C ARG A 1039 14.21 -44.56 30.93
N ASN A 1040 15.24 -43.89 30.42
CA ASN A 1040 16.62 -44.34 30.43
C ASN A 1040 17.60 -43.15 30.48
N PRO A 1041 18.10 -42.75 31.67
CA PRO A 1041 19.04 -41.65 31.79
C PRO A 1041 20.38 -41.81 31.05
N SER A 1042 20.71 -43.01 30.54
CA SER A 1042 21.87 -43.21 29.66
C SER A 1042 21.65 -42.75 28.20
N THR A 1043 20.40 -42.46 27.79
CA THR A 1043 20.08 -41.84 26.50
C THR A 1043 19.86 -40.32 26.56
N ASN A 1044 20.06 -39.70 27.74
CA ASN A 1044 20.18 -38.25 27.90
C ASN A 1044 21.23 -37.66 26.95
N ARG A 1045 20.96 -36.42 26.50
CA ARG A 1045 21.84 -35.63 25.64
C ARG A 1045 21.87 -34.19 26.15
N SER A 1046 23.05 -33.59 26.16
CA SER A 1046 23.26 -32.16 26.34
C SER A 1046 23.94 -31.61 25.09
N MET A 1047 23.42 -30.53 24.52
CA MET A 1047 23.87 -29.94 23.27
C MET A 1047 24.43 -28.55 23.53
N SER A 1048 25.46 -28.17 22.77
CA SER A 1048 25.87 -26.77 22.65
C SER A 1048 25.92 -26.35 21.20
N TYR A 1049 25.71 -25.06 20.98
CA TYR A 1049 25.64 -24.43 19.67
C TYR A 1049 26.74 -23.39 19.51
N ASP A 1050 27.00 -23.01 18.27
CA ASP A 1050 27.88 -21.91 17.92
C ASP A 1050 27.06 -20.61 17.71
N GLU A 1051 27.72 -19.49 17.42
CA GLU A 1051 27.03 -18.18 17.33
C GLU A 1051 26.15 -18.08 16.07
N LEU A 1052 26.26 -19.05 15.16
CA LEU A 1052 25.45 -19.24 13.95
C LEU A 1052 24.35 -20.31 14.15
N HIS A 1053 24.10 -20.72 15.40
CA HIS A 1053 23.14 -21.78 15.79
C HIS A 1053 23.43 -23.17 15.20
N ARG A 1054 24.67 -23.43 14.77
CA ARG A 1054 25.09 -24.76 14.28
C ARG A 1054 25.48 -25.63 15.48
N LEU A 1055 25.24 -26.95 15.39
CA LEU A 1055 25.44 -27.88 16.50
C LEU A 1055 26.94 -28.09 16.78
N LYS A 1056 27.47 -27.44 17.82
CA LYS A 1056 28.89 -27.41 18.18
C LYS A 1056 29.34 -28.65 18.95
N SER A 1057 28.51 -29.15 19.87
CA SER A 1057 28.75 -30.41 20.55
C SER A 1057 27.47 -31.12 21.01
N VAL A 1058 27.60 -32.43 21.26
CA VAL A 1058 26.61 -33.27 21.95
C VAL A 1058 27.33 -34.14 22.96
N ASP A 1059 27.07 -33.96 24.25
CA ASP A 1059 27.43 -34.92 25.29
C ASP A 1059 26.27 -35.87 25.57
N ALA A 1060 26.55 -37.15 25.77
CA ALA A 1060 25.55 -38.21 25.94
C ALA A 1060 26.18 -39.48 26.51
N GLY A 1061 25.37 -40.51 26.81
CA GLY A 1061 25.86 -41.81 27.28
C GLY A 1061 26.79 -42.56 26.30
N TRP A 1062 26.90 -42.10 25.05
CA TRP A 1062 27.93 -42.56 24.10
C TRP A 1062 29.21 -41.73 24.10
N GLY A 1063 29.40 -40.76 24.99
CA GLY A 1063 30.56 -39.86 25.03
C GLY A 1063 30.39 -38.59 24.18
N THR A 1064 31.21 -37.58 24.46
CA THR A 1064 31.10 -36.24 23.87
C THR A 1064 31.47 -36.25 22.39
N SER A 1065 30.55 -35.83 21.52
CA SER A 1065 30.81 -35.56 20.11
C SER A 1065 30.99 -34.07 19.88
N VAL A 1066 32.05 -33.66 19.18
CA VAL A 1066 32.34 -32.27 18.80
C VAL A 1066 32.31 -32.14 17.28
N TYR A 1067 31.75 -31.04 16.79
CA TYR A 1067 31.61 -30.71 15.37
C TYR A 1067 32.31 -29.38 15.08
N VAL A 1068 32.97 -29.30 13.93
CA VAL A 1068 33.64 -28.08 13.45
C VAL A 1068 33.20 -27.81 12.03
N TYR A 1069 32.87 -26.56 11.74
CA TYR A 1069 32.38 -26.10 10.45
C TYR A 1069 33.36 -25.11 9.82
N ASP A 1070 33.27 -24.89 8.51
CA ASP A 1070 33.87 -23.73 7.85
C ASP A 1070 32.87 -22.55 7.74
N ALA A 1071 33.27 -21.49 7.05
CA ALA A 1071 32.43 -20.30 6.83
C ALA A 1071 31.29 -20.52 5.82
N TYR A 1072 31.35 -21.57 5.01
CA TYR A 1072 30.24 -22.00 4.15
C TYR A 1072 29.23 -22.87 4.93
N SER A 1073 29.54 -23.20 6.18
CA SER A 1073 28.83 -24.15 7.05
C SER A 1073 28.93 -25.62 6.59
N ASN A 1074 29.95 -25.96 5.80
CA ASN A 1074 30.32 -27.36 5.61
C ASN A 1074 30.86 -27.92 6.93
N LEU A 1075 30.47 -29.14 7.31
CA LEU A 1075 31.07 -29.85 8.44
C LEU A 1075 32.47 -30.32 8.02
N THR A 1076 33.53 -29.76 8.59
CA THR A 1076 34.93 -30.10 8.27
C THR A 1076 35.52 -31.17 9.20
N GLN A 1077 35.08 -31.22 10.46
CA GLN A 1077 35.50 -32.24 11.42
C GLN A 1077 34.34 -32.70 12.31
N LYS A 1078 34.30 -34.01 12.58
CA LYS A 1078 33.56 -34.59 13.70
C LYS A 1078 34.52 -35.41 14.56
N SER A 1079 34.55 -35.21 15.88
CA SER A 1079 35.45 -35.95 16.78
C SER A 1079 34.74 -36.41 18.06
N ASP A 1080 35.33 -37.40 18.74
CA ASP A 1080 34.95 -37.88 20.07
C ASP A 1080 36.15 -37.69 21.01
N PRO A 1081 36.31 -36.53 21.68
CA PRO A 1081 37.46 -36.28 22.56
C PRO A 1081 37.56 -37.26 23.75
N SER A 1082 36.49 -37.99 24.06
CA SER A 1082 36.49 -39.03 25.09
C SER A 1082 37.08 -40.36 24.61
N ARG A 1083 37.33 -40.53 23.30
CA ARG A 1083 37.88 -41.76 22.70
C ARG A 1083 38.87 -41.50 21.56
N ALA A 1084 40.11 -41.91 21.77
CA ALA A 1084 41.16 -41.89 20.74
C ALA A 1084 40.74 -42.64 19.46
N ASN A 1085 41.27 -42.19 18.32
CA ASN A 1085 41.12 -42.78 16.98
C ASN A 1085 39.64 -42.86 16.51
N ARG A 1086 38.88 -41.78 16.76
CA ARG A 1086 37.47 -41.64 16.29
C ARG A 1086 37.15 -40.32 15.57
N SER A 1087 38.15 -39.50 15.26
CA SER A 1087 37.95 -38.30 14.46
C SER A 1087 37.69 -38.64 12.99
N GLN A 1088 36.72 -37.93 12.41
CA GLN A 1088 36.32 -37.93 11.00
C GLN A 1088 36.64 -36.55 10.43
N TYR A 1089 37.40 -36.50 9.34
CA TYR A 1089 37.78 -35.27 8.65
C TYR A 1089 37.17 -35.28 7.26
N TYR A 1090 36.37 -34.26 6.98
CA TYR A 1090 35.60 -34.07 5.75
C TYR A 1090 36.36 -33.06 4.89
N GLN A 1091 36.55 -33.38 3.61
CA GLN A 1091 37.36 -32.60 2.69
C GLN A 1091 36.55 -32.35 1.42
N TYR A 1092 36.59 -31.12 0.94
CA TYR A 1092 35.70 -30.59 -0.09
C TYR A 1092 36.48 -30.11 -1.31
N LEU A 1093 35.92 -30.30 -2.49
CA LEU A 1093 36.34 -29.69 -3.74
C LEU A 1093 35.31 -28.61 -4.08
N GLY A 1094 35.68 -27.34 -3.88
CA GLY A 1094 34.70 -26.26 -3.86
C GLY A 1094 33.76 -26.41 -2.67
N LEU A 1095 32.47 -26.61 -2.93
CA LEU A 1095 31.42 -26.94 -1.97
C LEU A 1095 31.01 -28.42 -2.01
N MET A 1096 31.55 -29.23 -2.92
CA MET A 1096 31.22 -30.64 -3.06
C MET A 1096 32.08 -31.50 -2.12
N LEU A 1097 31.51 -32.47 -1.41
CA LEU A 1097 32.25 -33.36 -0.50
C LEU A 1097 33.07 -34.37 -1.33
N ASP A 1098 34.39 -34.23 -1.34
CA ASP A 1098 35.31 -35.10 -2.10
C ASP A 1098 35.63 -36.38 -1.31
N ARG A 1099 35.96 -36.27 0.00
CA ARG A 1099 36.20 -37.45 0.84
C ARG A 1099 35.98 -37.24 2.34
N ILE A 1100 35.78 -38.35 3.05
CA ILE A 1100 35.87 -38.47 4.51
C ILE A 1100 37.07 -39.37 4.84
N SER A 1101 37.93 -38.91 5.75
CA SER A 1101 39.07 -39.66 6.27
C SER A 1101 38.96 -39.86 7.78
N TYR A 1102 39.59 -40.92 8.30
CA TYR A 1102 39.41 -41.38 9.67
C TYR A 1102 40.75 -41.47 10.41
N ASP A 1103 40.79 -40.98 11.64
CA ASP A 1103 42.00 -40.99 12.48
C ASP A 1103 42.52 -42.42 12.75
N GLY A 1104 43.83 -42.61 12.58
CA GLY A 1104 44.50 -43.90 12.71
C GLY A 1104 44.19 -44.95 11.63
N ALA A 1105 43.43 -44.64 10.58
CA ALA A 1105 43.02 -45.59 9.54
C ALA A 1105 43.59 -45.24 8.14
N ALA A 1106 43.88 -46.28 7.35
CA ALA A 1106 44.27 -46.13 5.94
C ALA A 1106 43.06 -46.05 4.98
N ALA A 1107 41.86 -46.38 5.46
CA ALA A 1107 40.63 -46.28 4.68
C ALA A 1107 40.15 -44.81 4.61
N GLN A 1108 39.70 -44.40 3.43
CA GLN A 1108 39.02 -43.13 3.18
C GLN A 1108 37.75 -43.43 2.40
N ARG A 1109 36.66 -42.73 2.72
CA ARG A 1109 35.42 -42.79 1.95
C ARG A 1109 35.44 -41.68 0.91
N ALA A 1110 35.47 -42.05 -0.37
CA ALA A 1110 35.50 -41.11 -1.49
C ALA A 1110 34.11 -40.93 -2.11
N PHE A 1111 33.91 -39.81 -2.78
CA PHE A 1111 32.70 -39.50 -3.53
C PHE A 1111 33.06 -39.04 -4.95
N SER A 1112 32.13 -39.19 -5.88
CA SER A 1112 32.16 -38.50 -7.17
C SER A 1112 30.73 -38.21 -7.61
N TYR A 1113 30.59 -37.25 -8.52
CA TYR A 1113 29.32 -36.66 -8.90
C TYR A 1113 29.07 -36.76 -10.41
N ASP A 1114 27.84 -36.57 -10.85
CA ASP A 1114 27.49 -36.29 -12.25
C ASP A 1114 27.43 -34.78 -12.51
N ASP A 1115 27.23 -34.38 -13.78
CA ASP A 1115 27.07 -32.97 -14.19
C ASP A 1115 25.86 -32.26 -13.55
N TYR A 1116 24.95 -33.01 -12.91
CA TYR A 1116 23.78 -32.48 -12.20
C TYR A 1116 24.03 -32.32 -10.68
N GLY A 1117 25.19 -32.74 -10.17
CA GLY A 1117 25.54 -32.72 -8.76
C GLY A 1117 24.99 -33.90 -7.94
N ASN A 1118 24.45 -34.95 -8.57
CA ASN A 1118 24.07 -36.19 -7.90
C ASN A 1118 25.32 -37.01 -7.59
N ILE A 1119 25.34 -37.76 -6.48
CA ILE A 1119 26.42 -38.70 -6.19
C ILE A 1119 26.36 -39.87 -7.18
N SER A 1120 27.35 -39.96 -8.07
CA SER A 1120 27.54 -41.06 -9.04
C SER A 1120 28.38 -42.21 -8.48
N TYR A 1121 29.17 -41.95 -7.42
CA TYR A 1121 30.02 -42.96 -6.78
C TYR A 1121 30.17 -42.72 -5.27
N SER A 1122 30.11 -43.80 -4.47
CA SER A 1122 30.63 -43.81 -3.10
C SER A 1122 30.94 -45.23 -2.62
N ASP A 1123 32.14 -45.46 -2.07
CA ASP A 1123 32.62 -46.72 -1.47
C ASP A 1123 32.25 -47.99 -2.27
N ASP A 1124 32.87 -48.15 -3.45
CA ASP A 1124 32.64 -49.24 -4.42
C ASP A 1124 31.20 -49.35 -4.98
N ILE A 1125 30.25 -48.52 -4.53
CA ILE A 1125 28.91 -48.41 -5.13
C ILE A 1125 28.93 -47.32 -6.20
N ILE A 1126 28.80 -47.74 -7.46
CA ILE A 1126 28.43 -46.87 -8.57
C ILE A 1126 26.90 -46.70 -8.54
N TYR A 1127 26.45 -45.46 -8.49
CA TYR A 1127 25.04 -45.09 -8.60
C TYR A 1127 24.77 -44.73 -10.06
N ASP A 1128 24.19 -45.67 -10.81
CA ASP A 1128 23.81 -45.44 -12.21
C ASP A 1128 22.48 -44.67 -12.25
N VAL A 1129 22.59 -43.34 -12.26
CA VAL A 1129 21.46 -42.41 -12.21
C VAL A 1129 20.85 -42.31 -13.62
N PHE A 1130 19.82 -43.14 -13.86
CA PHE A 1130 19.07 -43.29 -15.12
C PHE A 1130 19.68 -44.18 -16.21
N THR A 1131 20.01 -45.43 -15.88
CA THR A 1131 19.73 -46.56 -16.80
C THR A 1131 18.69 -47.52 -16.20
N GLY A 1132 17.56 -47.68 -16.91
CA GLY A 1132 16.43 -48.54 -16.51
C GLY A 1132 15.70 -49.09 -17.73
#